data_AF-A0A959Z8S2-F1
#
_entry.id   AF-A0A959Z8S2-F1
#
_cell.length_a   1.000
_cell.length_b   1.000
_cell.length_c   1.000
_cell.angle_alpha   90.00
_cell.angle_beta   90.00
_cell.angle_gamma   90.00
#
_symmetry.space_group_name_H-M   'P 1'
#
loop_
_entity.id
_entity.type
_entity.pdbx_description
1 polymer ?
#
loop_
_entity_poly.entity_id
_entity_poly.type
_entity_poly.pdbx_seq_one_letter_code
_entity_poly.pdbx_strand_id
1 'polypeptide(L)'
;MKKLTVIFLSIFGLISNLYPQGCLPEGITFTTQEQIDNFQADYPDCSYITGSVAILGNNEINNIDSLYSIQYIDGDLTISVNYALADLAGLSSLQEVGGKFEFWGNSGLENFSGLSSLNYIGGDFWVENNEDLKNFVGLSSLNTINGNFSISFQLDLLNLNGLESLETINGFLAFYGNPNLQNMNGLGSVTYIGTGMSFLEVIGVSNFNFLNDNLVLGGGGVDVAYMPDLITLEGLEVLTQLEGNFYLQGNDLLQNVSGLQNLNEIGGYLSIGANPTLTDLDSIYNLNKIGDELSIFYNDNLENIFGLQNLDSIGNNLEIKFNPLLSDCDIAAICDYISLPNAIVDIINNAPGCNSPEEVEEACMSCLQNGITFTTQGQIDNFHTNYPGCNTIEGDVEISGNFDITNLDGLLGLEKIEGQLLVDHNYELHNFIGLDSLKEVQWMITIANNIHLVDFAGLESLATIGDNLMITENDDLINLAGLESLTVIPGSLGIGENPSLLNLNGLENLESVGSLLFIDHNEDLLSLDGLLNLSSIGEDLIIETNHSLVDITALASLNTIGDYLYINENISLQNLFGLDSLQPNSINDLTITGNSVLSDCDVLSICQYLAAPGGTVDIQSNAPGCNSQEEVEAACLTGLSELEAAIPITIFPNPANETISITANNHQQIIVVNIYDLAGEVVLAAKQGETDVDIRSLNPGMYLVEVLQKNHKYRSKLIIP
;
A
#
# COMPACT_ATOMS: atom_id res chain seq x y z
N MET A 1 -13.69 8.82 -12.31
CA MET A 1 -13.05 9.71 -13.33
C MET A 1 -13.75 9.51 -14.67
N LYS A 2 -13.86 10.55 -15.51
CA LYS A 2 -14.65 10.53 -16.75
C LYS A 2 -14.03 9.55 -17.76
N LYS A 3 -14.76 8.49 -18.15
CA LYS A 3 -14.42 7.62 -19.28
C LYS A 3 -14.36 8.47 -20.56
N LEU A 4 -13.15 8.74 -21.04
CA LEU A 4 -12.92 9.38 -22.33
C LEU A 4 -12.93 8.25 -23.38
N THR A 5 -14.12 7.94 -23.90
CA THR A 5 -14.24 7.04 -25.06
C THR A 5 -13.59 7.73 -26.25
N VAL A 6 -12.35 7.37 -26.56
CA VAL A 6 -11.68 7.78 -27.80
C VAL A 6 -12.31 6.99 -28.93
N ILE A 7 -13.39 7.53 -29.49
CA ILE A 7 -13.92 7.08 -30.78
C ILE A 7 -12.89 7.52 -31.81
N PHE A 8 -12.01 6.61 -32.23
CA PHE A 8 -11.24 6.78 -33.46
C PHE A 8 -12.24 6.79 -34.62
N LEU A 9 -12.73 7.98 -34.96
CA LEU A 9 -13.35 8.20 -36.26
C LEU A 9 -12.26 7.92 -37.28
N SER A 10 -12.39 6.80 -37.99
CA SER A 10 -11.71 6.59 -39.25
C SER A 10 -12.07 7.75 -40.18
N ILE A 11 -11.16 8.73 -40.28
CA ILE A 11 -11.22 9.76 -41.32
C ILE A 11 -10.74 9.09 -42.61
N PHE A 12 -11.57 8.18 -43.12
CA PHE A 12 -11.55 7.69 -44.51
C PHE A 12 -12.97 7.70 -45.06
N GLY A 13 -13.66 8.80 -44.82
CA GLY A 13 -14.93 9.13 -45.46
C GLY A 13 -14.76 10.42 -46.26
N LEU A 14 -14.75 10.29 -47.59
CA LEU A 14 -14.88 11.36 -48.60
C LEU A 14 -13.59 12.00 -49.14
N ILE A 15 -12.66 11.16 -49.62
CA ILE A 15 -12.02 11.46 -50.92
C ILE A 15 -12.45 10.32 -51.83
N SER A 16 -13.35 10.60 -52.78
CA SER A 16 -13.61 9.67 -53.87
C SER A 16 -12.32 9.58 -54.70
N ASN A 17 -11.44 8.66 -54.33
CA ASN A 17 -10.32 8.28 -55.17
C ASN A 17 -10.92 7.82 -56.50
N LEU A 18 -10.67 8.59 -57.55
CA LEU A 18 -10.90 8.16 -58.92
C LEU A 18 -9.90 7.05 -59.18
N TYR A 19 -10.25 5.81 -58.81
CA TYR A 19 -9.44 4.64 -59.14
C TYR A 19 -9.25 4.57 -60.67
N PRO A 20 -8.09 4.13 -61.15
CA PRO A 20 -7.90 3.78 -62.56
C PRO A 20 -8.98 2.78 -63.02
N GLN A 21 -9.21 2.64 -64.32
CA GLN A 21 -10.13 1.61 -64.80
C GLN A 21 -9.59 0.23 -64.40
N GLY A 22 -10.34 -0.51 -63.57
CA GLY A 22 -9.95 -1.84 -63.11
C GLY A 22 -9.80 -2.85 -64.26
N CYS A 23 -8.82 -3.73 -64.13
CA CYS A 23 -8.57 -4.89 -64.98
C CYS A 23 -8.76 -6.18 -64.17
N LEU A 24 -8.92 -7.31 -64.87
CA LEU A 24 -8.87 -8.65 -64.28
C LEU A 24 -9.83 -8.85 -63.07
N PRO A 25 -11.16 -8.75 -63.26
CA PRO A 25 -12.13 -8.90 -62.16
C PRO A 25 -12.16 -10.29 -61.52
N GLU A 26 -11.79 -11.34 -62.26
CA GLU A 26 -11.65 -12.71 -61.73
C GLU A 26 -10.26 -12.97 -61.13
N GLY A 27 -9.36 -11.98 -61.17
CA GLY A 27 -7.99 -12.12 -60.73
C GLY A 27 -7.07 -12.77 -61.77
N ILE A 28 -5.86 -13.12 -61.34
CA ILE A 28 -4.85 -13.75 -62.16
C ILE A 28 -3.94 -14.64 -61.31
N THR A 29 -3.52 -15.79 -61.87
CA THR A 29 -2.55 -16.69 -61.24
C THR A 29 -1.38 -16.92 -62.18
N PHE A 30 -0.18 -16.63 -61.67
CA PHE A 30 1.10 -16.86 -62.35
C PHE A 30 1.72 -18.14 -61.80
N THR A 31 1.99 -19.10 -62.69
CA THR A 31 2.70 -20.36 -62.38
C THR A 31 3.96 -20.54 -63.21
N THR A 32 4.20 -19.70 -64.23
CA THR A 32 5.40 -19.76 -65.08
C THR A 32 5.99 -18.36 -65.35
N GLN A 33 7.31 -18.27 -65.60
CA GLN A 33 7.96 -17.00 -65.96
C GLN A 33 7.39 -16.37 -67.23
N GLU A 34 6.99 -17.18 -68.22
CA GLU A 34 6.40 -16.67 -69.47
C GLU A 34 5.12 -15.86 -69.22
N GLN A 35 4.29 -16.25 -68.25
CA GLN A 35 3.08 -15.51 -67.89
C GLN A 35 3.41 -14.14 -67.27
N ILE A 36 4.48 -14.08 -66.46
CA ILE A 36 4.98 -12.82 -65.89
C ILE A 36 5.54 -11.93 -67.00
N ASP A 37 6.43 -12.46 -67.83
CA ASP A 37 7.11 -11.70 -68.90
C ASP A 37 6.12 -11.10 -69.91
N ASN A 38 5.02 -11.81 -70.18
CA ASN A 38 3.99 -11.35 -71.10
C ASN A 38 2.93 -10.45 -70.46
N PHE A 39 2.93 -10.23 -69.14
CA PHE A 39 1.85 -9.51 -68.45
C PHE A 39 1.57 -8.13 -69.06
N GLN A 40 2.60 -7.34 -69.38
CA GLN A 40 2.44 -6.02 -69.98
C GLN A 40 1.96 -6.06 -71.45
N ALA A 41 2.22 -7.16 -72.14
CA ALA A 41 1.72 -7.36 -73.51
C ALA A 41 0.25 -7.81 -73.52
N ASP A 42 -0.12 -8.67 -72.57
CA ASP A 42 -1.47 -9.24 -72.45
C ASP A 42 -2.45 -8.25 -71.78
N TYR A 43 -1.97 -7.45 -70.83
CA TYR A 43 -2.75 -6.50 -70.04
C TYR A 43 -2.09 -5.11 -70.01
N PRO A 44 -2.01 -4.41 -71.16
CA PRO A 44 -1.38 -3.10 -71.24
C PRO A 44 -2.06 -2.08 -70.32
N ASP A 45 -1.25 -1.25 -69.65
CA ASP A 45 -1.68 -0.20 -68.70
C ASP A 45 -2.48 -0.71 -67.47
N CYS A 46 -2.50 -2.02 -67.21
CA CYS A 46 -3.14 -2.61 -66.05
C CYS A 46 -2.38 -2.25 -64.76
N SER A 47 -2.96 -1.33 -64.00
CA SER A 47 -2.41 -0.83 -62.72
C SER A 47 -3.33 -1.09 -61.52
N TYR A 48 -4.56 -1.54 -61.77
CA TYR A 48 -5.56 -1.79 -60.75
C TYR A 48 -6.28 -3.12 -61.04
N ILE A 49 -5.95 -4.16 -60.28
CA ILE A 49 -6.54 -5.49 -60.43
C ILE A 49 -7.72 -5.62 -59.47
N THR A 50 -8.92 -5.89 -60.00
CA THR A 50 -10.15 -6.00 -59.19
C THR A 50 -10.30 -7.38 -58.52
N GLY A 51 -9.69 -8.43 -59.06
CA GLY A 51 -9.67 -9.76 -58.43
C GLY A 51 -8.40 -10.04 -57.62
N SER A 52 -8.21 -11.30 -57.20
CA SER A 52 -7.01 -11.73 -56.47
C SER A 52 -5.82 -12.01 -57.40
N VAL A 53 -4.61 -11.78 -56.91
CA VAL A 53 -3.36 -12.10 -57.61
C VAL A 53 -2.65 -13.22 -56.86
N ALA A 54 -2.31 -14.30 -57.56
CA ALA A 54 -1.52 -15.40 -57.00
C ALA A 54 -0.23 -15.63 -57.82
N ILE A 55 0.92 -15.71 -57.14
CA ILE A 55 2.23 -16.01 -57.73
C ILE A 55 2.72 -17.32 -57.10
N LEU A 56 2.65 -18.39 -57.89
CA LEU A 56 2.81 -19.79 -57.49
C LEU A 56 3.77 -20.53 -58.43
N GLY A 57 4.98 -20.00 -58.56
CA GLY A 57 5.95 -20.39 -59.59
C GLY A 57 6.77 -21.64 -59.28
N ASN A 58 6.80 -22.13 -58.03
CA ASN A 58 7.73 -23.17 -57.59
C ASN A 58 9.19 -22.76 -57.89
N ASN A 59 9.87 -23.45 -58.82
CA ASN A 59 11.20 -23.08 -59.31
C ASN A 59 11.16 -22.36 -60.68
N GLU A 60 9.98 -22.11 -61.24
CA GLU A 60 9.79 -21.60 -62.60
C GLU A 60 9.78 -20.08 -62.69
N ILE A 61 9.46 -19.36 -61.62
CA ILE A 61 9.46 -17.89 -61.58
C ILE A 61 10.71 -17.40 -60.84
N ASN A 62 11.56 -16.64 -61.52
CA ASN A 62 12.81 -16.12 -60.96
C ASN A 62 12.81 -14.59 -60.78
N ASN A 63 11.92 -13.87 -61.45
CA ASN A 63 11.69 -12.44 -61.28
C ASN A 63 10.23 -12.10 -61.57
N ILE A 64 9.76 -10.99 -61.01
CA ILE A 64 8.42 -10.46 -61.24
C ILE A 64 8.44 -9.07 -61.88
N ASP A 65 9.54 -8.68 -62.52
CA ASP A 65 9.84 -7.31 -62.96
C ASP A 65 8.72 -6.70 -63.81
N SER A 66 8.08 -7.52 -64.65
CA SER A 66 6.98 -7.10 -65.53
C SER A 66 5.69 -6.72 -64.80
N LEU A 67 5.59 -6.90 -63.48
CA LEU A 67 4.44 -6.50 -62.68
C LEU A 67 4.49 -5.03 -62.21
N TYR A 68 5.53 -4.29 -62.57
CA TYR A 68 5.85 -2.95 -62.04
C TYR A 68 4.74 -1.89 -62.15
N SER A 69 3.75 -2.10 -63.02
CA SER A 69 2.61 -1.19 -63.21
C SER A 69 1.53 -1.34 -62.16
N ILE A 70 1.47 -2.47 -61.44
CA ILE A 70 0.41 -2.78 -60.47
C ILE A 70 0.56 -1.86 -59.25
N GLN A 71 -0.48 -1.08 -58.98
CA GLN A 71 -0.58 -0.17 -57.84
C GLN A 71 -1.61 -0.62 -56.83
N TYR A 72 -2.66 -1.30 -57.26
CA TYR A 72 -3.80 -1.68 -56.41
C TYR A 72 -4.27 -3.08 -56.77
N ILE A 73 -4.53 -3.90 -55.75
CA ILE A 73 -5.20 -5.20 -55.86
C ILE A 73 -6.40 -5.15 -54.91
N ASP A 74 -7.64 -5.18 -55.41
CA ASP A 74 -8.83 -5.21 -54.54
C ASP A 74 -8.95 -6.54 -53.78
N GLY A 75 -8.55 -7.64 -54.42
CA GLY A 75 -8.62 -8.99 -53.86
C GLY A 75 -7.40 -9.35 -53.01
N ASP A 76 -7.18 -10.66 -52.87
CA ASP A 76 -6.05 -11.19 -52.12
C ASP A 76 -4.76 -11.14 -52.96
N LEU A 77 -3.62 -10.96 -52.30
CA LEU A 77 -2.30 -11.20 -52.86
C LEU A 77 -1.69 -12.45 -52.20
N THR A 78 -1.52 -13.52 -52.98
CA THR A 78 -0.82 -14.73 -52.54
C THR A 78 0.52 -14.81 -53.26
N ILE A 79 1.62 -14.75 -52.53
CA ILE A 79 2.96 -15.05 -53.04
C ILE A 79 3.45 -16.27 -52.29
N SER A 80 3.39 -17.42 -52.94
CA SER A 80 3.80 -18.64 -52.27
C SER A 80 4.50 -19.66 -53.14
N VAL A 81 5.36 -20.44 -52.48
CA VAL A 81 6.12 -21.52 -53.11
C VAL A 81 6.92 -20.97 -54.30
N ASN A 82 7.70 -19.90 -54.12
CA ASN A 82 8.58 -19.35 -55.16
C ASN A 82 10.06 -19.45 -54.72
N TYR A 83 10.63 -20.65 -54.85
CA TYR A 83 11.98 -20.96 -54.37
C TYR A 83 13.10 -20.27 -55.16
N ALA A 84 12.82 -19.87 -56.40
CA ALA A 84 13.79 -19.22 -57.29
C ALA A 84 13.66 -17.68 -57.35
N LEU A 85 12.64 -17.11 -56.70
CA LEU A 85 12.38 -15.66 -56.72
C LEU A 85 13.29 -14.94 -55.72
N ALA A 86 14.05 -13.95 -56.20
CA ALA A 86 15.11 -13.30 -55.42
C ALA A 86 14.70 -11.94 -54.80
N ASP A 87 13.73 -11.24 -55.37
CA ASP A 87 13.18 -10.00 -54.83
C ASP A 87 11.74 -9.76 -55.30
N LEU A 88 11.12 -8.68 -54.80
CA LEU A 88 9.77 -8.24 -55.16
C LEU A 88 9.80 -6.91 -55.94
N ALA A 89 10.90 -6.56 -56.62
CA ALA A 89 11.07 -5.24 -57.24
C ALA A 89 9.99 -4.90 -58.28
N GLY A 90 9.45 -5.94 -58.94
CA GLY A 90 8.30 -5.84 -59.82
C GLY A 90 7.00 -5.40 -59.14
N LEU A 91 6.91 -5.31 -57.82
CA LEU A 91 5.75 -4.78 -57.10
C LEU A 91 6.03 -3.42 -56.46
N SER A 92 7.09 -2.72 -56.88
CA SER A 92 7.53 -1.42 -56.30
C SER A 92 6.49 -0.30 -56.34
N SER A 93 5.50 -0.40 -57.23
CA SER A 93 4.39 0.56 -57.32
C SER A 93 3.17 0.16 -56.48
N LEU A 94 3.13 -1.04 -55.91
CA LEU A 94 1.98 -1.57 -55.18
C LEU A 94 1.76 -0.76 -53.90
N GLN A 95 0.58 -0.17 -53.76
CA GLN A 95 0.18 0.69 -52.65
C GLN A 95 -0.84 0.03 -51.73
N GLU A 96 -1.70 -0.84 -52.27
CA GLU A 96 -2.82 -1.40 -51.55
C GLU A 96 -3.10 -2.85 -51.97
N VAL A 97 -3.31 -3.70 -50.97
CA VAL A 97 -3.96 -5.01 -51.11
C VAL A 97 -5.27 -4.94 -50.33
N GLY A 98 -6.41 -4.97 -51.00
CA GLY A 98 -7.74 -4.85 -50.39
C GLY A 98 -8.20 -6.11 -49.65
N GLY A 99 -7.69 -7.28 -50.05
CA GLY A 99 -7.88 -8.56 -49.39
C GLY A 99 -6.73 -8.95 -48.47
N LYS A 100 -6.51 -10.26 -48.33
CA LYS A 100 -5.41 -10.84 -47.57
C LYS A 100 -4.09 -10.72 -48.30
N PHE A 101 -3.00 -10.64 -47.55
CA PHE A 101 -1.66 -10.86 -48.06
C PHE A 101 -1.10 -12.15 -47.46
N GLU A 102 -1.01 -13.19 -48.29
CA GLU A 102 -0.43 -14.49 -47.92
C GLU A 102 0.97 -14.62 -48.50
N PHE A 103 1.97 -14.83 -47.64
CA PHE A 103 3.37 -14.90 -48.02
C PHE A 103 4.06 -16.11 -47.39
N TRP A 104 4.19 -17.21 -48.14
CA TRP A 104 4.72 -18.46 -47.58
C TRP A 104 5.51 -19.34 -48.53
N GLY A 105 6.52 -20.06 -48.03
CA GLY A 105 7.31 -20.99 -48.83
C GLY A 105 8.22 -20.31 -49.87
N ASN A 106 8.64 -19.07 -49.66
CA ASN A 106 9.51 -18.32 -50.57
C ASN A 106 10.96 -18.29 -50.06
N SER A 107 11.64 -19.44 -50.09
CA SER A 107 12.99 -19.62 -49.54
C SER A 107 14.09 -18.87 -50.30
N GLY A 108 13.80 -18.06 -51.32
CA GLY A 108 14.78 -17.21 -52.00
C GLY A 108 14.74 -15.73 -51.56
N LEU A 109 13.75 -15.36 -50.74
CA LEU A 109 13.47 -13.98 -50.35
C LEU A 109 13.97 -13.70 -48.94
N GLU A 110 15.01 -12.86 -48.83
CA GLU A 110 15.56 -12.47 -47.52
C GLU A 110 14.76 -11.36 -46.82
N ASN A 111 13.89 -10.64 -47.56
CA ASN A 111 13.06 -9.54 -47.08
C ASN A 111 11.99 -9.20 -48.13
N PHE A 112 11.23 -8.12 -47.91
CA PHE A 112 10.16 -7.64 -48.78
C PHE A 112 10.62 -6.49 -49.70
N SER A 113 11.92 -6.39 -50.02
CA SER A 113 12.45 -5.35 -50.90
C SER A 113 11.71 -5.34 -52.22
N GLY A 114 11.13 -4.18 -52.54
CA GLY A 114 10.22 -4.02 -53.66
C GLY A 114 8.77 -3.75 -53.26
N LEU A 115 8.42 -3.73 -51.97
CA LEU A 115 7.07 -3.34 -51.50
C LEU A 115 7.03 -1.99 -50.79
N SER A 116 8.01 -1.11 -51.00
CA SER A 116 8.17 0.11 -50.18
C SER A 116 7.05 1.12 -50.34
N SER A 117 6.16 0.94 -51.32
CA SER A 117 4.97 1.77 -51.54
C SER A 117 3.71 1.21 -50.86
N LEU A 118 3.74 -0.04 -50.37
CA LEU A 118 2.57 -0.72 -49.81
C LEU A 118 2.23 -0.10 -48.47
N ASN A 119 1.05 0.51 -48.39
CA ASN A 119 0.60 1.26 -47.20
C ASN A 119 -0.48 0.54 -46.41
N TYR A 120 -1.26 -0.32 -47.07
CA TYR A 120 -2.50 -0.87 -46.54
C TYR A 120 -2.73 -2.31 -46.99
N ILE A 121 -3.12 -3.15 -46.03
CA ILE A 121 -3.64 -4.49 -46.23
C ILE A 121 -5.05 -4.55 -45.63
N GLY A 122 -6.05 -4.82 -46.46
CA GLY A 122 -7.47 -4.77 -46.07
C GLY A 122 -7.98 -6.03 -45.34
N GLY A 123 -7.24 -7.14 -45.45
CA GLY A 123 -7.48 -8.38 -44.74
C GLY A 123 -6.31 -8.81 -43.84
N ASP A 124 -6.15 -10.12 -43.69
CA ASP A 124 -5.08 -10.72 -42.90
C ASP A 124 -3.72 -10.59 -43.61
N PHE A 125 -2.65 -10.37 -42.84
CA PHE A 125 -1.27 -10.51 -43.31
C PHE A 125 -0.65 -11.74 -42.67
N TRP A 126 -0.38 -12.76 -43.48
CA TRP A 126 0.16 -14.05 -43.05
C TRP A 126 1.54 -14.28 -43.67
N VAL A 127 2.54 -14.42 -42.82
CA VAL A 127 3.92 -14.71 -43.20
C VAL A 127 4.32 -16.03 -42.55
N GLU A 128 4.48 -17.07 -43.37
CA GLU A 128 4.67 -18.44 -42.86
C GLU A 128 5.74 -19.22 -43.65
N ASN A 129 6.59 -20.00 -42.97
CA ASN A 129 7.53 -20.93 -43.63
C ASN A 129 8.40 -20.28 -44.74
N ASN A 130 9.02 -19.13 -44.50
CA ASN A 130 10.03 -18.56 -45.41
C ASN A 130 11.40 -18.65 -44.73
N GLU A 131 12.10 -19.76 -44.96
CA GLU A 131 13.30 -20.12 -44.21
C GLU A 131 14.41 -19.05 -44.25
N ASP A 132 14.58 -18.37 -45.39
CA ASP A 132 15.64 -17.38 -45.61
C ASP A 132 15.22 -15.93 -45.25
N LEU A 133 13.98 -15.71 -44.80
CA LEU A 133 13.47 -14.36 -44.49
C LEU A 133 14.13 -13.82 -43.21
N LYS A 134 14.90 -12.73 -43.33
CA LYS A 134 15.70 -12.16 -42.24
C LYS A 134 15.06 -10.95 -41.56
N ASN A 135 14.23 -10.20 -42.28
CA ASN A 135 13.56 -8.99 -41.80
C ASN A 135 12.43 -8.54 -42.75
N PHE A 136 11.74 -7.47 -42.38
CA PHE A 136 10.62 -6.88 -43.12
C PHE A 136 11.02 -5.67 -43.97
N VAL A 137 12.32 -5.48 -44.25
CA VAL A 137 12.80 -4.36 -45.07
C VAL A 137 12.10 -4.38 -46.41
N GLY A 138 11.58 -3.22 -46.80
CA GLY A 138 10.71 -3.07 -47.95
C GLY A 138 9.26 -2.84 -47.60
N LEU A 139 8.82 -2.96 -46.34
CA LEU A 139 7.46 -2.61 -45.90
C LEU A 139 7.37 -1.26 -45.16
N SER A 140 8.35 -0.37 -45.37
CA SER A 140 8.53 0.85 -44.58
C SER A 140 7.39 1.85 -44.62
N SER A 141 6.42 1.68 -45.53
CA SER A 141 5.24 2.55 -45.63
C SER A 141 3.95 1.87 -45.16
N LEU A 142 4.01 0.57 -44.80
CA LEU A 142 2.85 -0.18 -44.33
C LEU A 142 2.40 0.39 -43.00
N ASN A 143 1.21 0.99 -42.99
CA ASN A 143 0.68 1.70 -41.83
C ASN A 143 -0.48 0.95 -41.17
N THR A 144 -1.29 0.25 -41.96
CA THR A 144 -2.50 -0.41 -41.47
C THR A 144 -2.63 -1.83 -42.02
N ILE A 145 -2.90 -2.77 -41.10
CA ILE A 145 -3.40 -4.12 -41.39
C ILE A 145 -4.81 -4.19 -40.81
N ASN A 146 -5.82 -4.37 -41.67
CA ASN A 146 -7.21 -4.34 -41.25
C ASN A 146 -7.73 -5.71 -40.75
N GLY A 147 -6.97 -6.78 -40.94
CA GLY A 147 -7.19 -8.10 -40.35
C GLY A 147 -6.14 -8.51 -39.32
N ASN A 148 -5.90 -9.81 -39.20
CA ASN A 148 -4.88 -10.37 -38.31
C ASN A 148 -3.48 -10.19 -38.91
N PHE A 149 -2.47 -10.03 -38.06
CA PHE A 149 -1.07 -10.07 -38.46
C PHE A 149 -0.40 -11.28 -37.80
N SER A 150 -0.02 -12.28 -38.61
CA SER A 150 0.57 -13.52 -38.11
C SER A 150 1.91 -13.80 -38.78
N ILE A 151 2.92 -14.06 -37.95
CA ILE A 151 4.26 -14.46 -38.38
C ILE A 151 4.59 -15.81 -37.73
N SER A 152 4.72 -16.86 -38.54
CA SER A 152 5.01 -18.19 -38.04
C SER A 152 6.13 -18.90 -38.78
N PHE A 153 6.90 -19.71 -38.06
CA PHE A 153 7.90 -20.60 -38.65
C PHE A 153 8.93 -19.90 -39.55
N GLN A 154 9.43 -18.73 -39.13
CA GLN A 154 10.51 -18.03 -39.82
C GLN A 154 11.85 -18.39 -39.16
N LEU A 155 12.58 -19.32 -39.77
CA LEU A 155 13.80 -19.87 -39.17
C LEU A 155 14.93 -18.83 -39.10
N ASP A 156 15.16 -18.02 -40.14
CA ASP A 156 16.24 -17.03 -40.15
C ASP A 156 15.79 -15.59 -39.81
N LEU A 157 14.56 -15.39 -39.35
CA LEU A 157 14.04 -14.05 -39.03
C LEU A 157 14.75 -13.49 -37.80
N LEU A 158 15.52 -12.42 -37.98
CA LEU A 158 16.31 -11.81 -36.92
C LEU A 158 15.62 -10.62 -36.26
N ASN A 159 14.85 -9.85 -37.03
CA ASN A 159 14.20 -8.64 -36.56
C ASN A 159 13.00 -8.23 -37.43
N LEU A 160 12.22 -7.28 -36.93
CA LEU A 160 11.06 -6.71 -37.62
C LEU A 160 11.34 -5.37 -38.33
N ASN A 161 12.60 -5.06 -38.62
CA ASN A 161 12.95 -3.81 -39.32
C ASN A 161 12.23 -3.74 -40.66
N GLY A 162 11.73 -2.57 -41.01
CA GLY A 162 10.84 -2.33 -42.14
C GLY A 162 9.38 -2.18 -41.77
N LEU A 163 8.96 -2.49 -40.53
CA LEU A 163 7.59 -2.28 -40.04
C LEU A 163 7.40 -0.99 -39.23
N GLU A 164 8.39 -0.10 -39.18
CA GLU A 164 8.42 1.03 -38.26
C GLU A 164 7.28 2.07 -38.47
N SER A 165 6.55 1.98 -39.59
CA SER A 165 5.39 2.83 -39.88
C SER A 165 4.04 2.19 -39.54
N LEU A 166 4.03 0.92 -39.11
CA LEU A 166 2.82 0.17 -38.80
C LEU A 166 2.22 0.73 -37.50
N GLU A 167 1.05 1.35 -37.61
CA GLU A 167 0.37 1.98 -36.48
C GLU A 167 -0.84 1.17 -36.00
N THR A 168 -1.53 0.47 -36.91
CA THR A 168 -2.82 -0.15 -36.64
C THR A 168 -2.88 -1.60 -37.14
N ILE A 169 -3.28 -2.50 -36.24
CA ILE A 169 -3.66 -3.88 -36.54
C ILE A 169 -5.09 -4.06 -36.05
N ASN A 170 -6.09 -4.11 -36.93
CA ASN A 170 -7.50 -4.21 -36.49
C ASN A 170 -7.92 -5.62 -36.07
N GLY A 171 -7.08 -6.63 -36.31
CA GLY A 171 -7.27 -8.00 -35.83
C GLY A 171 -6.32 -8.39 -34.71
N PHE A 172 -5.94 -9.66 -34.72
CA PHE A 172 -5.06 -10.30 -33.74
C PHE A 172 -3.60 -10.25 -34.18
N LEU A 173 -2.67 -10.04 -33.25
CA LEU A 173 -1.23 -10.09 -33.49
C LEU A 173 -0.66 -11.43 -32.99
N ALA A 174 -0.04 -12.22 -33.88
CA ALA A 174 0.48 -13.53 -33.52
C ALA A 174 1.92 -13.75 -34.01
N PHE A 175 2.74 -14.27 -33.09
CA PHE A 175 4.06 -14.81 -33.36
C PHE A 175 4.13 -16.25 -32.89
N TYR A 176 4.51 -17.16 -33.79
CA TYR A 176 4.64 -18.58 -33.45
C TYR A 176 5.88 -19.25 -34.07
N GLY A 177 6.73 -19.85 -33.24
CA GLY A 177 7.84 -20.68 -33.74
C GLY A 177 8.85 -19.88 -34.57
N ASN A 178 9.32 -18.76 -34.04
CA ASN A 178 10.33 -17.89 -34.68
C ASN A 178 11.62 -17.92 -33.84
N PRO A 179 12.45 -18.97 -33.98
CA PRO A 179 13.50 -19.30 -33.02
C PRO A 179 14.76 -18.42 -33.08
N ASN A 180 14.86 -17.49 -34.03
CA ASN A 180 16.00 -16.57 -34.14
C ASN A 180 15.58 -15.09 -34.03
N LEU A 181 14.32 -14.80 -33.67
CA LEU A 181 13.78 -13.45 -33.62
C LEU A 181 14.26 -12.72 -32.35
N GLN A 182 15.31 -11.93 -32.49
CA GLN A 182 15.97 -11.25 -31.36
C GLN A 182 15.46 -9.82 -31.11
N ASN A 183 14.76 -9.21 -32.06
CA ASN A 183 14.37 -7.80 -31.95
C ASN A 183 13.01 -7.51 -32.61
N MET A 184 12.08 -6.99 -31.80
CA MET A 184 10.71 -6.68 -32.21
C MET A 184 10.42 -5.17 -32.35
N ASN A 185 11.43 -4.31 -32.26
CA ASN A 185 11.28 -2.85 -32.27
C ASN A 185 10.60 -2.29 -33.53
N GLY A 186 10.52 -3.06 -34.61
CA GLY A 186 9.72 -2.73 -35.78
C GLY A 186 8.24 -2.48 -35.45
N LEU A 187 7.73 -3.00 -34.33
CA LEU A 187 6.35 -2.79 -33.87
C LEU A 187 6.17 -1.57 -32.94
N GLY A 188 7.22 -0.79 -32.68
CA GLY A 188 7.18 0.32 -31.70
C GLY A 188 6.21 1.46 -32.06
N SER A 189 5.72 1.51 -33.30
CA SER A 189 4.70 2.48 -33.74
C SER A 189 3.27 1.97 -33.60
N VAL A 190 3.06 0.69 -33.28
CA VAL A 190 1.72 0.09 -33.17
C VAL A 190 1.01 0.65 -31.94
N THR A 191 -0.05 1.41 -32.17
CA THR A 191 -0.86 2.03 -31.11
C THR A 191 -2.21 1.35 -30.92
N TYR A 192 -2.60 0.45 -31.82
CA TYR A 192 -3.87 -0.27 -31.73
C TYR A 192 -3.76 -1.70 -32.23
N ILE A 193 -4.21 -2.65 -31.40
CA ILE A 193 -4.45 -4.05 -31.77
C ILE A 193 -5.92 -4.36 -31.45
N GLY A 194 -6.71 -4.73 -32.46
CA GLY A 194 -8.16 -4.75 -32.34
C GLY A 194 -8.73 -5.90 -31.51
N THR A 195 -8.00 -7.01 -31.37
CA THR A 195 -8.42 -8.11 -30.50
C THR A 195 -7.36 -8.35 -29.43
N GLY A 196 -6.41 -9.24 -29.66
CA GLY A 196 -5.40 -9.64 -28.68
C GLY A 196 -4.05 -9.92 -29.31
N MET A 197 -3.13 -10.40 -28.50
CA MET A 197 -1.77 -10.69 -28.94
C MET A 197 -1.24 -11.99 -28.35
N SER A 198 -0.38 -12.67 -29.12
CA SER A 198 0.09 -14.01 -28.80
C SER A 198 1.54 -14.19 -29.23
N PHE A 199 2.39 -14.58 -28.29
CA PHE A 199 3.81 -14.82 -28.49
C PHE A 199 4.14 -16.22 -27.99
N LEU A 200 4.33 -17.15 -28.93
CA LEU A 200 4.57 -18.56 -28.66
C LEU A 200 5.86 -19.03 -29.32
N GLU A 201 6.74 -19.70 -28.56
CA GLU A 201 8.00 -20.24 -29.10
C GLU A 201 8.85 -19.17 -29.82
N VAL A 202 8.93 -17.97 -29.21
CA VAL A 202 9.75 -16.85 -29.68
C VAL A 202 11.02 -16.79 -28.85
N ILE A 203 12.18 -16.94 -29.51
CA ILE A 203 13.49 -17.01 -28.85
C ILE A 203 14.25 -15.72 -29.16
N GLY A 204 14.85 -15.11 -28.15
CA GLY A 204 15.60 -13.86 -28.24
C GLY A 204 14.88 -12.62 -27.69
N VAL A 205 13.62 -12.75 -27.26
CA VAL A 205 12.84 -11.65 -26.68
C VAL A 205 12.82 -11.80 -25.16
N SER A 206 13.45 -10.84 -24.47
CA SER A 206 13.59 -10.87 -23.02
C SER A 206 12.58 -10.01 -22.25
N ASN A 207 11.90 -9.08 -22.94
CA ASN A 207 10.85 -8.20 -22.42
C ASN A 207 9.99 -7.62 -23.56
N PHE A 208 8.96 -6.86 -23.21
CA PHE A 208 7.99 -6.24 -24.13
C PHE A 208 8.21 -4.73 -24.35
N ASN A 209 9.36 -4.16 -23.98
CA ASN A 209 9.64 -2.72 -24.12
C ASN A 209 9.65 -2.21 -25.58
N PHE A 210 9.48 -3.10 -26.55
CA PHE A 210 9.26 -2.75 -27.94
C PHE A 210 7.83 -2.27 -28.24
N LEU A 211 6.87 -2.52 -27.34
CA LEU A 211 5.49 -2.06 -27.50
C LEU A 211 5.38 -0.55 -27.27
N ASN A 212 4.39 0.07 -27.91
CA ASN A 212 4.14 1.49 -27.73
C ASN A 212 3.47 1.75 -26.37
N ASP A 213 3.95 2.76 -25.63
CA ASP A 213 3.35 3.19 -24.35
C ASP A 213 1.87 3.61 -24.46
N ASN A 214 1.37 3.91 -25.68
CA ASN A 214 -0.02 4.29 -25.94
C ASN A 214 -0.83 3.16 -26.61
N LEU A 215 -0.33 1.92 -26.61
CA LEU A 215 -1.02 0.77 -27.19
C LEU A 215 -2.40 0.58 -26.55
N VAL A 216 -3.41 0.43 -27.40
CA VAL A 216 -4.77 0.04 -26.99
C VAL A 216 -5.07 -1.35 -27.54
N LEU A 217 -5.46 -2.27 -26.65
CA LEU A 217 -6.04 -3.56 -27.03
C LEU A 217 -7.56 -3.45 -27.09
N GLY A 218 -8.16 -3.83 -28.22
CA GLY A 218 -9.60 -3.73 -28.50
C GLY A 218 -10.48 -4.77 -27.80
N GLY A 219 -9.95 -5.47 -26.80
CA GLY A 219 -10.72 -6.33 -25.88
C GLY A 219 -10.32 -7.81 -25.83
N GLY A 220 -9.34 -8.25 -26.61
CA GLY A 220 -8.86 -9.64 -26.57
C GLY A 220 -7.90 -9.93 -25.41
N GLY A 221 -7.38 -11.15 -25.42
CA GLY A 221 -6.42 -11.64 -24.43
C GLY A 221 -4.95 -11.46 -24.83
N VAL A 222 -4.07 -11.82 -23.91
CA VAL A 222 -2.62 -11.85 -24.09
C VAL A 222 -2.11 -13.25 -23.75
N ASP A 223 -1.47 -13.91 -24.72
CA ASP A 223 -0.82 -15.20 -24.53
C ASP A 223 0.70 -15.05 -24.67
N VAL A 224 1.45 -15.48 -23.65
CA VAL A 224 2.91 -15.43 -23.60
C VAL A 224 3.40 -16.80 -23.17
N ALA A 225 3.92 -17.58 -24.11
CA ALA A 225 4.29 -18.95 -23.80
C ALA A 225 5.55 -19.47 -24.51
N TYR A 226 6.28 -20.33 -23.81
CA TYR A 226 7.46 -21.01 -24.33
C TYR A 226 8.50 -20.02 -24.88
N MET A 227 8.73 -18.90 -24.18
CA MET A 227 9.74 -17.90 -24.51
C MET A 227 10.96 -18.07 -23.59
N PRO A 228 11.98 -18.86 -23.99
CA PRO A 228 13.06 -19.27 -23.10
C PRO A 228 14.00 -18.15 -22.65
N ASP A 229 14.00 -17.01 -23.35
CA ASP A 229 14.82 -15.83 -23.02
C ASP A 229 14.04 -14.74 -22.25
N LEU A 230 12.74 -14.94 -22.00
CA LEU A 230 11.88 -13.97 -21.31
C LEU A 230 12.25 -13.90 -19.82
N ILE A 231 12.69 -12.72 -19.38
CA ILE A 231 13.10 -12.48 -17.99
C ILE A 231 12.12 -11.59 -17.22
N THR A 232 11.33 -10.78 -17.93
CA THR A 232 10.37 -9.83 -17.35
C THR A 232 9.25 -9.51 -18.34
N LEU A 233 8.11 -9.04 -17.83
CA LEU A 233 6.98 -8.57 -18.63
C LEU A 233 6.98 -7.03 -18.81
N GLU A 234 8.07 -6.34 -18.43
CA GLU A 234 8.25 -4.90 -18.68
C GLU A 234 7.92 -4.54 -20.13
N GLY A 235 7.20 -3.45 -20.33
CA GLY A 235 6.58 -3.03 -21.58
C GLY A 235 5.09 -3.38 -21.67
N LEU A 236 4.56 -4.22 -20.77
CA LEU A 236 3.11 -4.50 -20.66
C LEU A 236 2.36 -3.54 -19.72
N GLU A 237 3.00 -2.48 -19.22
CA GLU A 237 2.40 -1.54 -18.25
C GLU A 237 1.20 -0.78 -18.80
N VAL A 238 1.07 -0.75 -20.13
CA VAL A 238 -0.06 -0.16 -20.83
C VAL A 238 -1.37 -0.93 -20.61
N LEU A 239 -1.29 -2.20 -20.21
CA LEU A 239 -2.44 -3.05 -19.95
C LEU A 239 -3.12 -2.64 -18.65
N THR A 240 -4.34 -2.13 -18.76
CA THR A 240 -5.16 -1.74 -17.60
C THR A 240 -6.36 -2.64 -17.37
N GLN A 241 -6.92 -3.19 -18.46
CA GLN A 241 -8.03 -4.14 -18.47
C GLN A 241 -7.91 -5.03 -19.71
N LEU A 242 -8.31 -6.29 -19.58
CA LEU A 242 -8.45 -7.24 -20.69
C LEU A 242 -9.89 -7.78 -20.67
N GLU A 243 -10.62 -7.76 -21.81
CA GLU A 243 -11.91 -8.47 -21.86
C GLU A 243 -11.72 -9.98 -22.09
N GLY A 244 -10.57 -10.39 -22.64
CA GLY A 244 -10.18 -11.78 -22.86
C GLY A 244 -9.35 -12.38 -21.72
N ASN A 245 -8.50 -13.35 -22.08
CA ASN A 245 -7.69 -14.13 -21.14
C ASN A 245 -6.27 -13.56 -20.97
N PHE A 246 -5.62 -13.89 -19.88
CA PHE A 246 -4.18 -13.74 -19.73
C PHE A 246 -3.55 -15.12 -19.51
N TYR A 247 -2.69 -15.55 -20.42
CA TYR A 247 -2.06 -16.87 -20.38
C TYR A 247 -0.54 -16.72 -20.39
N LEU A 248 0.11 -17.21 -19.34
CA LEU A 248 1.55 -17.08 -19.12
C LEU A 248 2.14 -18.45 -18.78
N GLN A 249 2.79 -19.09 -19.77
CA GLN A 249 3.24 -20.48 -19.58
C GLN A 249 4.59 -20.85 -20.16
N GLY A 250 5.42 -21.59 -19.41
CA GLY A 250 6.62 -22.20 -19.98
C GLY A 250 7.77 -21.22 -20.22
N ASN A 251 7.88 -20.17 -19.42
CA ASN A 251 8.91 -19.14 -19.54
C ASN A 251 9.99 -19.35 -18.48
N ASP A 252 11.00 -20.15 -18.82
CA ASP A 252 11.96 -20.72 -17.86
C ASP A 252 12.80 -19.70 -17.08
N LEU A 253 12.98 -18.48 -17.58
CA LEU A 253 13.79 -17.42 -16.97
C LEU A 253 12.99 -16.30 -16.29
N LEU A 254 11.65 -16.36 -16.33
CA LEU A 254 10.78 -15.33 -15.78
C LEU A 254 10.75 -15.40 -14.25
N GLN A 255 11.26 -14.36 -13.58
CA GLN A 255 11.39 -14.34 -12.11
C GLN A 255 10.19 -13.74 -11.38
N ASN A 256 9.50 -12.78 -12.00
CA ASN A 256 8.31 -12.11 -11.47
C ASN A 256 7.45 -11.60 -12.64
N VAL A 257 6.27 -11.06 -12.31
CA VAL A 257 5.32 -10.52 -13.29
C VAL A 257 5.39 -8.98 -13.40
N SER A 258 6.58 -8.39 -13.17
CA SER A 258 6.80 -6.94 -13.36
C SER A 258 6.41 -6.53 -14.76
N GLY A 259 5.66 -5.43 -14.89
CA GLY A 259 5.02 -5.00 -16.13
C GLY A 259 3.49 -5.08 -16.08
N LEU A 260 2.91 -5.83 -15.13
CA LEU A 260 1.46 -5.98 -15.00
C LEU A 260 0.82 -5.11 -13.89
N GLN A 261 1.58 -4.21 -13.27
CA GLN A 261 1.13 -3.40 -12.12
C GLN A 261 -0.07 -2.49 -12.35
N ASN A 262 -0.43 -2.22 -13.61
CA ASN A 262 -1.60 -1.40 -13.93
C ASN A 262 -2.85 -2.23 -14.27
N LEU A 263 -2.74 -3.56 -14.34
CA LEU A 263 -3.82 -4.44 -14.74
C LEU A 263 -4.84 -4.61 -13.59
N ASN A 264 -6.10 -4.21 -13.83
CA ASN A 264 -7.15 -4.21 -12.81
C ASN A 264 -8.22 -5.28 -13.01
N GLU A 265 -8.44 -5.70 -14.26
CA GLU A 265 -9.53 -6.63 -14.61
C GLU A 265 -9.13 -7.52 -15.78
N ILE A 266 -9.41 -8.82 -15.62
CA ILE A 266 -9.36 -9.83 -16.68
C ILE A 266 -10.77 -10.38 -16.83
N GLY A 267 -11.37 -10.19 -18.01
CA GLY A 267 -12.75 -10.63 -18.30
C GLY A 267 -12.89 -12.13 -18.51
N GLY A 268 -11.82 -12.80 -18.97
CA GLY A 268 -11.72 -14.24 -19.11
C GLY A 268 -10.95 -14.91 -17.98
N TYR A 269 -10.09 -15.88 -18.32
CA TYR A 269 -9.25 -16.58 -17.35
C TYR A 269 -7.87 -15.95 -17.17
N LEU A 270 -7.29 -16.12 -15.98
CA LEU A 270 -5.88 -15.92 -15.68
C LEU A 270 -5.22 -17.29 -15.50
N SER A 271 -4.21 -17.59 -16.31
CA SER A 271 -3.45 -18.83 -16.22
C SER A 271 -1.96 -18.54 -16.16
N ILE A 272 -1.31 -18.94 -15.07
CA ILE A 272 0.13 -18.78 -14.83
C ILE A 272 0.70 -20.15 -14.49
N GLY A 273 1.49 -20.73 -15.41
CA GLY A 273 2.09 -22.01 -15.09
C GLY A 273 3.35 -22.43 -15.82
N ALA A 274 4.02 -23.46 -15.32
CA ALA A 274 5.29 -23.92 -15.87
C ALA A 274 6.33 -22.79 -16.01
N ASN A 275 6.38 -21.84 -15.06
CA ASN A 275 7.42 -20.80 -15.00
C ASN A 275 8.33 -21.12 -13.80
N PRO A 276 9.31 -22.04 -13.93
CA PRO A 276 10.02 -22.63 -12.79
C PRO A 276 10.87 -21.65 -11.98
N THR A 277 11.20 -20.47 -12.52
CA THR A 277 11.98 -19.43 -11.83
C THR A 277 11.14 -18.34 -11.19
N LEU A 278 9.81 -18.36 -11.39
CA LEU A 278 8.87 -17.36 -10.87
C LEU A 278 8.78 -17.48 -9.35
N THR A 279 9.13 -16.42 -8.62
CA THR A 279 9.16 -16.41 -7.14
C THR A 279 7.95 -15.75 -6.50
N ASP A 280 7.36 -14.75 -7.18
CA ASP A 280 6.26 -13.94 -6.63
C ASP A 280 5.33 -13.42 -7.73
N LEU A 281 4.16 -12.94 -7.30
CA LEU A 281 3.14 -12.30 -8.13
C LEU A 281 2.89 -10.83 -7.71
N ASP A 282 3.76 -10.21 -6.92
CA ASP A 282 3.47 -8.95 -6.21
C ASP A 282 3.09 -7.80 -7.17
N SER A 283 3.63 -7.85 -8.39
CA SER A 283 3.36 -6.85 -9.42
C SER A 283 1.93 -6.90 -9.98
N ILE A 284 1.07 -7.85 -9.63
CA ILE A 284 -0.37 -7.83 -10.02
C ILE A 284 -1.32 -7.41 -8.89
N TYR A 285 -0.81 -6.76 -7.84
CA TYR A 285 -1.58 -6.33 -6.67
C TYR A 285 -2.82 -5.46 -6.97
N ASN A 286 -2.93 -4.82 -8.14
CA ASN A 286 -4.11 -4.02 -8.51
C ASN A 286 -5.23 -4.83 -9.18
N LEU A 287 -5.01 -6.13 -9.43
CA LEU A 287 -5.98 -7.00 -10.08
C LEU A 287 -7.15 -7.29 -9.14
N ASN A 288 -8.31 -6.73 -9.45
CA ASN A 288 -9.50 -6.85 -8.60
C ASN A 288 -10.51 -7.88 -9.13
N LYS A 289 -10.40 -8.32 -10.39
CA LYS A 289 -11.39 -9.25 -10.95
C LYS A 289 -10.82 -10.19 -12.02
N ILE A 290 -11.20 -11.45 -11.90
CA ILE A 290 -11.04 -12.51 -12.91
C ILE A 290 -12.44 -13.03 -13.25
N GLY A 291 -12.84 -12.89 -14.51
CA GLY A 291 -14.21 -13.18 -14.94
C GLY A 291 -14.52 -14.67 -15.14
N ASP A 292 -13.51 -15.51 -15.29
CA ASP A 292 -13.66 -16.96 -15.48
C ASP A 292 -12.78 -17.77 -14.52
N GLU A 293 -11.67 -18.35 -14.97
CA GLU A 293 -10.83 -19.27 -14.20
C GLU A 293 -9.55 -18.58 -13.67
N LEU A 294 -9.19 -18.89 -12.42
CA LEU A 294 -7.84 -18.65 -11.89
C LEU A 294 -7.08 -19.98 -11.86
N SER A 295 -6.01 -20.08 -12.65
CA SER A 295 -5.20 -21.29 -12.78
C SER A 295 -3.71 -20.99 -12.52
N ILE A 296 -3.15 -21.58 -11.46
CA ILE A 296 -1.73 -21.45 -11.08
C ILE A 296 -1.11 -22.84 -10.94
N PHE A 297 -0.14 -23.18 -11.79
CA PHE A 297 0.39 -24.54 -11.79
C PHE A 297 1.85 -24.70 -12.24
N TYR A 298 2.56 -25.71 -11.74
CA TYR A 298 3.96 -25.99 -12.14
C TYR A 298 4.92 -24.77 -12.01
N ASN A 299 4.70 -23.89 -11.03
CA ASN A 299 5.64 -22.81 -10.71
C ASN A 299 6.52 -23.26 -9.52
N ASP A 300 7.68 -23.84 -9.84
CA ASP A 300 8.51 -24.58 -8.87
C ASP A 300 9.04 -23.71 -7.70
N ASN A 301 9.22 -22.40 -7.91
CA ASN A 301 9.78 -21.49 -6.92
C ASN A 301 8.75 -20.50 -6.32
N LEU A 302 7.47 -20.61 -6.65
CA LEU A 302 6.44 -19.70 -6.15
C LEU A 302 6.06 -20.07 -4.71
N GLU A 303 6.27 -19.16 -3.75
CA GLU A 303 6.06 -19.42 -2.32
C GLU A 303 4.67 -19.00 -1.81
N ASN A 304 4.12 -17.91 -2.36
CA ASN A 304 2.81 -17.37 -2.01
C ASN A 304 2.13 -16.72 -3.22
N ILE A 305 0.86 -16.31 -3.07
CA ILE A 305 0.10 -15.58 -4.09
C ILE A 305 -0.48 -14.25 -3.58
N PHE A 306 0.20 -13.58 -2.64
CA PHE A 306 -0.30 -12.32 -2.05
C PHE A 306 -0.43 -11.17 -3.05
N GLY A 307 0.29 -11.23 -4.17
CA GLY A 307 0.04 -10.36 -5.32
C GLY A 307 -1.41 -10.39 -5.84
N LEU A 308 -2.23 -11.36 -5.46
CA LEU A 308 -3.66 -11.46 -5.79
C LEU A 308 -4.60 -11.03 -4.65
N GLN A 309 -4.09 -10.51 -3.53
CA GLN A 309 -4.87 -10.23 -2.31
C GLN A 309 -6.04 -9.25 -2.49
N ASN A 310 -5.99 -8.37 -3.49
CA ASN A 310 -7.05 -7.38 -3.76
C ASN A 310 -8.13 -7.91 -4.72
N LEU A 311 -8.08 -9.19 -5.08
CA LEU A 311 -9.10 -9.80 -5.93
C LEU A 311 -10.46 -9.82 -5.21
N ASP A 312 -11.49 -9.22 -5.81
CA ASP A 312 -12.85 -9.19 -5.27
C ASP A 312 -13.59 -10.51 -5.52
N SER A 313 -13.33 -11.15 -6.68
CA SER A 313 -14.05 -12.35 -7.09
C SER A 313 -13.31 -13.16 -8.15
N ILE A 314 -13.43 -14.48 -8.05
CA ILE A 314 -13.10 -15.47 -9.08
C ILE A 314 -14.41 -15.91 -9.74
N GLY A 315 -14.40 -16.08 -11.06
CA GLY A 315 -15.59 -16.38 -11.86
C GLY A 315 -16.15 -17.78 -11.63
N ASN A 316 -15.56 -18.78 -12.28
CA ASN A 316 -16.16 -20.12 -12.44
C ASN A 316 -15.32 -21.29 -11.95
N ASN A 317 -13.98 -21.18 -11.98
CA ASN A 317 -13.07 -22.28 -11.64
C ASN A 317 -11.85 -21.75 -10.87
N LEU A 318 -11.37 -22.52 -9.90
CA LEU A 318 -10.10 -22.32 -9.22
C LEU A 318 -9.24 -23.57 -9.36
N GLU A 319 -8.04 -23.39 -9.91
CA GLU A 319 -7.05 -24.45 -10.06
C GLU A 319 -5.70 -23.98 -9.50
N ILE A 320 -5.21 -24.61 -8.42
CA ILE A 320 -3.87 -24.36 -7.87
C ILE A 320 -3.18 -25.71 -7.68
N LYS A 321 -2.27 -26.07 -8.59
CA LYS A 321 -1.71 -27.42 -8.57
C LYS A 321 -0.25 -27.53 -8.94
N PHE A 322 0.46 -28.47 -8.31
CA PHE A 322 1.85 -28.76 -8.61
C PHE A 322 2.79 -27.55 -8.44
N ASN A 323 2.58 -26.71 -7.42
CA ASN A 323 3.49 -25.64 -7.03
C ASN A 323 4.20 -26.04 -5.71
N PRO A 324 5.36 -26.71 -5.78
CA PRO A 324 5.95 -27.44 -4.65
C PRO A 324 6.41 -26.58 -3.46
N LEU A 325 6.57 -25.26 -3.63
CA LEU A 325 6.91 -24.32 -2.55
C LEU A 325 5.74 -23.44 -2.10
N LEU A 326 4.58 -23.51 -2.79
CA LEU A 326 3.44 -22.67 -2.48
C LEU A 326 2.73 -23.18 -1.22
N SER A 327 2.93 -22.52 -0.08
CA SER A 327 2.28 -22.85 1.21
C SER A 327 1.13 -21.92 1.57
N ASP A 328 1.12 -20.70 1.00
CA ASP A 328 0.22 -19.62 1.42
C ASP A 328 -0.63 -19.14 0.23
N CYS A 329 -1.92 -19.44 0.24
CA CYS A 329 -2.86 -19.21 -0.87
C CYS A 329 -4.30 -18.95 -0.41
N ASP A 330 -4.49 -18.79 0.89
CA ASP A 330 -5.73 -18.48 1.60
C ASP A 330 -6.10 -16.99 1.52
N ILE A 331 -5.92 -16.36 0.35
CA ILE A 331 -6.39 -14.99 0.14
C ILE A 331 -7.92 -14.92 0.22
N ALA A 332 -8.45 -13.77 0.64
CA ALA A 332 -9.90 -13.57 0.84
C ALA A 332 -10.74 -14.05 -0.36
N ALA A 333 -10.33 -13.74 -1.60
CA ALA A 333 -11.02 -14.15 -2.82
C ALA A 333 -11.13 -15.67 -2.98
N ILE A 334 -10.08 -16.41 -2.59
CA ILE A 334 -10.04 -17.87 -2.66
C ILE A 334 -10.90 -18.44 -1.55
N CYS A 335 -10.82 -17.92 -0.33
CA CYS A 335 -11.69 -18.32 0.78
C CYS A 335 -13.18 -18.11 0.46
N ASP A 336 -13.54 -16.94 -0.05
CA ASP A 336 -14.90 -16.62 -0.48
C ASP A 336 -15.36 -17.59 -1.58
N TYR A 337 -14.52 -17.84 -2.58
CA TYR A 337 -14.85 -18.72 -3.69
C TYR A 337 -15.03 -20.18 -3.23
N ILE A 338 -14.13 -20.74 -2.43
CA ILE A 338 -14.22 -22.12 -1.93
C ILE A 338 -15.47 -22.32 -1.07
N SER A 339 -15.91 -21.29 -0.33
CA SER A 339 -17.13 -21.34 0.48
C SER A 339 -18.44 -21.49 -0.33
N LEU A 340 -18.40 -21.29 -1.65
CA LEU A 340 -19.60 -21.34 -2.50
C LEU A 340 -20.09 -22.79 -2.68
N PRO A 341 -21.41 -23.05 -2.56
CA PRO A 341 -21.97 -24.41 -2.53
C PRO A 341 -21.81 -25.21 -3.84
N ASN A 342 -21.34 -24.59 -4.92
CA ASN A 342 -21.07 -25.26 -6.20
C ASN A 342 -19.72 -24.82 -6.81
N ALA A 343 -18.78 -24.36 -5.98
CA ALA A 343 -17.45 -23.99 -6.45
C ALA A 343 -16.76 -25.20 -7.10
N ILE A 344 -16.13 -24.96 -8.25
CA ILE A 344 -15.24 -25.93 -8.89
C ILE A 344 -13.82 -25.56 -8.44
N VAL A 345 -13.26 -26.38 -7.55
CA VAL A 345 -11.95 -26.16 -6.89
C VAL A 345 -11.09 -27.40 -7.11
N ASP A 346 -9.90 -27.21 -7.69
CA ASP A 346 -8.86 -28.23 -7.82
C ASP A 346 -7.54 -27.70 -7.24
N ILE A 347 -7.32 -27.99 -5.95
CA ILE A 347 -6.09 -27.61 -5.23
C ILE A 347 -5.37 -28.89 -4.85
N ILE A 348 -4.23 -29.19 -5.47
CA ILE A 348 -3.50 -30.46 -5.25
C ILE A 348 -1.99 -30.36 -5.48
N ASN A 349 -1.21 -31.13 -4.71
CA ASN A 349 0.25 -31.27 -4.90
C ASN A 349 1.01 -29.94 -4.78
N ASN A 350 0.63 -29.08 -3.83
CA ASN A 350 1.40 -27.89 -3.46
C ASN A 350 2.14 -28.12 -2.13
N ALA A 351 2.75 -27.09 -1.54
CA ALA A 351 3.32 -27.21 -0.20
C ALA A 351 2.20 -27.29 0.87
N PRO A 352 2.49 -27.81 2.08
CA PRO A 352 1.54 -27.81 3.18
C PRO A 352 0.98 -26.40 3.45
N GLY A 353 -0.33 -26.29 3.71
CA GLY A 353 -1.07 -25.03 3.80
C GLY A 353 -1.90 -24.74 2.54
N CYS A 354 -1.43 -25.22 1.38
CA CYS A 354 -2.09 -25.07 0.09
C CYS A 354 -2.22 -26.37 -0.70
N ASN A 355 -2.04 -27.52 -0.06
CA ASN A 355 -1.93 -28.79 -0.78
C ASN A 355 -3.28 -29.50 -1.02
N SER A 356 -4.37 -29.03 -0.42
CA SER A 356 -5.73 -29.52 -0.69
C SER A 356 -6.78 -28.42 -0.46
N PRO A 357 -8.00 -28.52 -1.02
CA PRO A 357 -9.07 -27.59 -0.68
C PRO A 357 -9.36 -27.60 0.82
N GLU A 358 -9.28 -28.75 1.49
CA GLU A 358 -9.51 -28.85 2.93
C GLU A 358 -8.45 -28.12 3.76
N GLU A 359 -7.17 -28.16 3.36
CA GLU A 359 -6.10 -27.38 4.02
C GLU A 359 -6.35 -25.87 3.88
N VAL A 360 -6.75 -25.43 2.67
CA VAL A 360 -7.06 -24.02 2.42
C VAL A 360 -8.34 -23.60 3.15
N GLU A 361 -9.38 -24.45 3.19
CA GLU A 361 -10.58 -24.19 4.00
C GLU A 361 -10.25 -24.03 5.49
N GLU A 362 -9.30 -24.84 6.01
CA GLU A 362 -8.84 -24.73 7.39
C GLU A 362 -8.06 -23.43 7.64
N ALA A 363 -7.20 -23.01 6.71
CA ALA A 363 -6.52 -21.71 6.75
C ALA A 363 -7.51 -20.54 6.62
N CYS A 364 -8.56 -20.69 5.82
CA CYS A 364 -9.64 -19.73 5.63
C CYS A 364 -10.59 -19.61 6.84
N MET A 365 -10.49 -20.48 7.85
CA MET A 365 -11.23 -20.29 9.09
C MET A 365 -10.58 -19.17 9.91
N SER A 366 -11.42 -18.28 10.45
CA SER A 366 -11.14 -17.36 11.56
C SER A 366 -9.88 -17.72 12.36
N CYS A 367 -8.78 -16.98 12.18
CA CYS A 367 -7.51 -17.35 12.78
C CYS A 367 -7.62 -17.29 14.31
N LEU A 368 -7.38 -18.45 14.94
CA LEU A 368 -7.24 -18.60 16.38
C LEU A 368 -8.41 -17.99 17.18
N GLN A 369 -9.65 -18.40 16.86
CA GLN A 369 -10.88 -17.99 17.57
C GLN A 369 -10.85 -18.17 19.09
N ASN A 370 -10.10 -19.16 19.58
CA ASN A 370 -9.92 -19.38 21.02
C ASN A 370 -8.64 -18.75 21.58
N GLY A 371 -7.89 -18.01 20.76
CA GLY A 371 -6.62 -17.43 21.11
C GLY A 371 -5.45 -18.38 20.98
N ILE A 372 -4.29 -17.92 21.44
CA ILE A 372 -3.03 -18.66 21.45
C ILE A 372 -2.19 -18.27 22.66
N THR A 373 -1.54 -19.27 23.27
CA THR A 373 -0.55 -19.06 24.33
C THR A 373 0.83 -19.47 23.84
N PHE A 374 1.77 -18.53 23.84
CA PHE A 374 3.19 -18.74 23.57
C PHE A 374 3.94 -18.93 24.88
N THR A 375 4.62 -20.07 25.01
CA THR A 375 5.42 -20.43 26.20
C THR A 375 6.88 -20.73 25.86
N THR A 376 7.24 -20.71 24.58
CA THR A 376 8.60 -21.00 24.09
C THR A 376 8.90 -20.15 22.85
N GLN A 377 10.17 -19.81 22.63
CA GLN A 377 10.61 -19.06 21.45
C GLN A 377 10.26 -19.81 20.16
N GLY A 378 10.40 -21.14 20.16
CA GLY A 378 10.06 -21.96 19.00
C GLY A 378 8.58 -21.87 18.57
N GLN A 379 7.64 -21.55 19.47
CA GLN A 379 6.25 -21.32 19.08
C GLN A 379 6.08 -19.98 18.34
N ILE A 380 6.80 -18.95 18.80
CA ILE A 380 6.83 -17.63 18.14
C ILE A 380 7.49 -17.76 16.77
N ASP A 381 8.68 -18.35 16.71
CA ASP A 381 9.46 -18.49 15.46
C ASP A 381 8.72 -19.28 14.36
N ASN A 382 7.82 -20.18 14.75
CA ASN A 382 7.02 -21.00 13.83
C ASN A 382 5.58 -20.50 13.68
N PHE A 383 5.23 -19.29 14.14
CA PHE A 383 3.86 -18.79 14.09
C PHE A 383 3.32 -18.78 12.65
N HIS A 384 4.00 -18.11 11.72
CA HIS A 384 3.57 -18.08 10.30
C HIS A 384 3.63 -19.45 9.61
N THR A 385 4.51 -20.35 10.05
CA THR A 385 4.54 -21.73 9.54
C THR A 385 3.31 -22.53 10.00
N ASN A 386 2.83 -22.28 11.22
CA ASN A 386 1.70 -23.02 11.81
C ASN A 386 0.35 -22.37 11.50
N TYR A 387 0.35 -21.05 11.28
CA TYR A 387 -0.82 -20.23 10.96
C TYR A 387 -0.50 -19.30 9.77
N PRO A 388 -0.34 -19.86 8.56
CA PRO A 388 -0.13 -19.07 7.34
C PRO A 388 -1.20 -18.01 7.16
N GLY A 389 -0.83 -16.84 6.62
CA GLY A 389 -1.78 -15.75 6.34
C GLY A 389 -2.42 -15.07 7.56
N CYS A 390 -2.21 -15.59 8.78
CA CYS A 390 -2.86 -15.07 9.98
C CYS A 390 -2.29 -13.70 10.40
N ASN A 391 -3.03 -12.64 10.09
CA ASN A 391 -2.74 -11.27 10.51
C ASN A 391 -3.74 -10.73 11.56
N THR A 392 -4.79 -11.49 11.89
CA THR A 392 -5.81 -11.15 12.89
C THR A 392 -6.06 -12.37 13.77
N ILE A 393 -5.79 -12.27 15.06
CA ILE A 393 -6.11 -13.33 16.02
C ILE A 393 -7.45 -13.01 16.69
N GLU A 394 -8.45 -13.85 16.49
CA GLU A 394 -9.81 -13.60 17.02
C GLU A 394 -9.92 -13.74 18.55
N GLY A 395 -9.13 -14.62 19.15
CA GLY A 395 -9.14 -14.83 20.60
C GLY A 395 -8.00 -14.13 21.34
N ASP A 396 -7.77 -14.57 22.57
CA ASP A 396 -6.75 -13.99 23.46
C ASP A 396 -5.33 -14.39 23.04
N VAL A 397 -4.38 -13.46 23.14
CA VAL A 397 -2.95 -13.75 22.96
C VAL A 397 -2.27 -13.67 24.32
N GLU A 398 -1.66 -14.78 24.74
CA GLU A 398 -0.85 -14.85 25.95
C GLU A 398 0.60 -15.19 25.59
N ILE A 399 1.56 -14.39 26.06
CA ILE A 399 2.99 -14.58 25.86
C ILE A 399 3.62 -14.72 27.25
N SER A 400 4.01 -15.95 27.62
CA SER A 400 4.58 -16.28 28.93
C SER A 400 5.64 -17.38 28.83
N GLY A 401 6.84 -16.98 28.39
CA GLY A 401 7.98 -17.84 28.11
C GLY A 401 8.95 -18.10 29.27
N ASN A 402 8.80 -17.45 30.42
CA ASN A 402 9.83 -17.41 31.47
C ASN A 402 11.17 -16.93 30.89
N PHE A 403 12.17 -17.79 30.82
CA PHE A 403 13.51 -17.47 30.29
C PHE A 403 13.69 -17.88 28.81
N ASP A 404 12.64 -18.34 28.13
CA ASP A 404 12.74 -18.91 26.78
C ASP A 404 12.51 -17.86 25.68
N ILE A 405 11.46 -17.03 25.82
CA ILE A 405 11.10 -16.00 24.84
C ILE A 405 12.03 -14.80 25.00
N THR A 406 12.77 -14.50 23.94
CA THR A 406 13.80 -13.44 23.85
C THR A 406 13.43 -12.34 22.86
N ASN A 407 12.56 -12.65 21.88
CA ASN A 407 12.07 -11.71 20.87
C ASN A 407 10.70 -12.16 20.33
N LEU A 408 10.00 -11.25 19.65
CA LEU A 408 8.71 -11.50 19.02
C LEU A 408 8.76 -11.51 17.48
N ASP A 409 9.95 -11.63 16.87
CA ASP A 409 10.17 -11.45 15.42
C ASP A 409 9.25 -12.35 14.56
N GLY A 410 8.91 -13.54 15.06
CA GLY A 410 8.03 -14.49 14.40
C GLY A 410 6.55 -14.06 14.34
N LEU A 411 6.16 -12.95 14.97
CA LEU A 411 4.81 -12.37 14.91
C LEU A 411 4.70 -11.20 13.93
N LEU A 412 5.76 -10.93 13.15
CA LEU A 412 5.80 -9.81 12.23
C LEU A 412 4.66 -9.87 11.20
N GLY A 413 3.84 -8.83 11.15
CA GLY A 413 2.68 -8.76 10.26
C GLY A 413 1.34 -9.06 10.95
N LEU A 414 1.34 -9.44 12.23
CA LEU A 414 0.13 -9.45 13.04
C LEU A 414 -0.40 -8.01 13.19
N GLU A 415 -1.59 -7.75 12.66
CA GLU A 415 -2.18 -6.40 12.64
C GLU A 415 -3.25 -6.20 13.73
N LYS A 416 -3.91 -7.27 14.17
CA LYS A 416 -5.07 -7.16 15.06
C LYS A 416 -5.20 -8.35 16.02
N ILE A 417 -5.62 -8.06 17.25
CA ILE A 417 -6.05 -9.05 18.24
C ILE A 417 -7.47 -8.69 18.67
N GLU A 418 -8.45 -9.56 18.39
CA GLU A 418 -9.85 -9.34 18.79
C GLU A 418 -10.14 -9.79 20.23
N GLY A 419 -9.19 -10.50 20.87
CA GLY A 419 -9.19 -10.77 22.31
C GLY A 419 -8.33 -9.78 23.12
N GLN A 420 -7.85 -10.25 24.28
CA GLN A 420 -6.87 -9.53 25.09
C GLN A 420 -5.43 -9.84 24.66
N LEU A 421 -4.48 -8.97 25.02
CA LEU A 421 -3.05 -9.25 24.93
C LEU A 421 -2.45 -9.29 26.35
N LEU A 422 -1.97 -10.46 26.76
CA LEU A 422 -1.24 -10.68 28.01
C LEU A 422 0.21 -11.01 27.70
N VAL A 423 1.15 -10.15 28.11
CA VAL A 423 2.60 -10.42 28.01
C VAL A 423 3.15 -10.44 29.43
N ASP A 424 3.38 -11.65 29.92
CA ASP A 424 3.62 -11.90 31.33
C ASP A 424 4.78 -12.86 31.56
N HIS A 425 5.62 -12.63 32.56
CA HIS A 425 6.73 -13.52 32.91
C HIS A 425 7.69 -13.84 31.73
N ASN A 426 8.13 -12.85 30.93
CA ASN A 426 9.17 -13.03 29.90
C ASN A 426 10.47 -12.35 30.34
N TYR A 427 11.29 -13.06 31.10
CA TYR A 427 12.47 -12.54 31.76
C TYR A 427 13.63 -12.21 30.82
N GLU A 428 13.58 -12.59 29.55
CA GLU A 428 14.62 -12.27 28.56
C GLU A 428 14.10 -11.35 27.43
N LEU A 429 12.83 -10.94 27.48
CA LEU A 429 12.22 -10.05 26.50
C LEU A 429 12.57 -8.60 26.83
N HIS A 430 13.03 -7.84 25.84
CA HIS A 430 13.53 -6.47 26.03
C HIS A 430 12.65 -5.37 25.42
N ASN A 431 11.83 -5.72 24.42
CA ASN A 431 10.91 -4.84 23.70
C ASN A 431 9.87 -5.70 22.95
N PHE A 432 9.01 -5.08 22.15
CA PHE A 432 7.95 -5.72 21.36
C PHE A 432 8.24 -5.75 19.85
N ILE A 433 9.50 -5.57 19.44
CA ILE A 433 9.88 -5.70 18.02
C ILE A 433 9.45 -7.08 17.53
N GLY A 434 8.75 -7.10 16.39
CA GLY A 434 7.96 -8.21 15.89
C GLY A 434 6.45 -7.96 15.92
N LEU A 435 5.96 -7.01 16.76
CA LEU A 435 4.56 -6.56 16.76
C LEU A 435 4.36 -5.21 16.03
N ASP A 436 5.33 -4.80 15.20
CA ASP A 436 5.39 -3.47 14.58
C ASP A 436 4.15 -3.08 13.77
N SER A 437 3.41 -4.09 13.28
CA SER A 437 2.19 -3.93 12.48
C SER A 437 0.91 -3.93 13.32
N LEU A 438 0.97 -4.20 14.62
CA LEU A 438 -0.20 -4.33 15.50
C LEU A 438 -0.88 -2.98 15.68
N LYS A 439 -2.11 -2.85 15.18
CA LYS A 439 -2.89 -1.60 15.17
C LYS A 439 -3.97 -1.57 16.25
N GLU A 440 -4.54 -2.72 16.58
CA GLU A 440 -5.73 -2.83 17.43
C GLU A 440 -5.69 -4.06 18.33
N VAL A 441 -5.99 -3.86 19.62
CA VAL A 441 -6.37 -4.91 20.58
C VAL A 441 -7.77 -4.60 21.10
N GLN A 442 -8.75 -5.48 20.86
CA GLN A 442 -10.16 -5.18 21.15
C GLN A 442 -10.56 -5.26 22.62
N TRP A 443 -9.74 -5.86 23.47
CA TRP A 443 -9.98 -5.92 24.91
C TRP A 443 -8.83 -5.23 25.67
N MET A 444 -8.41 -5.82 26.78
CA MET A 444 -7.38 -5.28 27.63
C MET A 444 -5.98 -5.69 27.17
N ILE A 445 -4.99 -4.87 27.52
CA ILE A 445 -3.58 -5.19 27.43
C ILE A 445 -3.02 -5.25 28.85
N THR A 446 -2.35 -6.35 29.19
CA THR A 446 -1.63 -6.52 30.45
C THR A 446 -0.19 -6.89 30.15
N ILE A 447 0.75 -6.04 30.59
CA ILE A 447 2.19 -6.24 30.47
C ILE A 447 2.77 -6.34 31.88
N ALA A 448 3.15 -7.54 32.30
CA ALA A 448 3.62 -7.77 33.65
C ALA A 448 4.82 -8.70 33.77
N ASN A 449 5.61 -8.56 34.85
CA ASN A 449 6.70 -9.49 35.16
C ASN A 449 7.75 -9.68 34.03
N ASN A 450 7.97 -8.68 33.17
CA ASN A 450 8.98 -8.72 32.12
C ASN A 450 10.20 -7.91 32.56
N ILE A 451 10.99 -8.48 33.48
CA ILE A 451 12.02 -7.76 34.25
C ILE A 451 13.09 -7.04 33.40
N HIS A 452 13.32 -7.46 32.15
CA HIS A 452 14.30 -6.85 31.23
C HIS A 452 13.65 -6.02 30.11
N LEU A 453 12.33 -5.82 30.14
CA LEU A 453 11.63 -4.92 29.23
C LEU A 453 12.05 -3.48 29.53
N VAL A 454 12.57 -2.78 28.52
CA VAL A 454 13.14 -1.42 28.69
C VAL A 454 12.18 -0.34 28.21
N ASP A 455 11.45 -0.61 27.13
CA ASP A 455 10.47 0.27 26.49
C ASP A 455 9.42 -0.55 25.72
N PHE A 456 8.55 0.14 24.97
CA PHE A 456 7.49 -0.45 24.17
C PHE A 456 7.80 -0.44 22.66
N ALA A 457 9.08 -0.33 22.27
CA ALA A 457 9.48 -0.33 20.87
C ALA A 457 8.94 -1.56 20.14
N GLY A 458 8.38 -1.36 18.94
CA GLY A 458 7.62 -2.36 18.20
C GLY A 458 6.10 -2.26 18.36
N LEU A 459 5.55 -1.34 19.18
CA LEU A 459 4.10 -1.07 19.27
C LEU A 459 3.68 0.28 18.68
N GLU A 460 4.54 0.93 17.88
CA GLU A 460 4.33 2.30 17.39
C GLU A 460 3.04 2.45 16.55
N SER A 461 2.56 1.36 15.95
CA SER A 461 1.33 1.31 15.16
C SER A 461 0.05 1.15 16.01
N LEU A 462 0.16 0.82 17.29
CA LEU A 462 -0.98 0.49 18.16
C LEU A 462 -1.78 1.74 18.48
N ALA A 463 -2.91 1.90 17.78
CA ALA A 463 -3.75 3.08 17.87
C ALA A 463 -5.02 2.86 18.70
N THR A 464 -5.41 1.60 18.94
CA THR A 464 -6.69 1.29 19.60
C THR A 464 -6.56 0.13 20.58
N ILE A 465 -7.04 0.38 21.81
CA ILE A 465 -7.28 -0.62 22.86
C ILE A 465 -8.76 -0.53 23.23
N GLY A 466 -9.41 -1.66 23.46
CA GLY A 466 -10.86 -1.67 23.75
C GLY A 466 -11.23 -1.54 25.22
N ASP A 467 -10.33 -1.84 26.15
CA ASP A 467 -10.59 -1.76 27.59
C ASP A 467 -9.39 -1.21 28.39
N ASN A 468 -8.81 -1.98 29.33
CA ASN A 468 -7.77 -1.54 30.26
C ASN A 468 -6.36 -1.67 29.66
N LEU A 469 -5.45 -0.80 30.07
CA LEU A 469 -4.00 -0.95 29.87
C LEU A 469 -3.32 -1.04 31.25
N MET A 470 -2.76 -2.21 31.56
CA MET A 470 -2.08 -2.49 32.82
C MET A 470 -0.59 -2.76 32.55
N ILE A 471 0.29 -1.98 33.18
CA ILE A 471 1.75 -2.07 33.05
C ILE A 471 2.32 -2.20 34.45
N THR A 472 2.69 -3.41 34.86
CA THR A 472 3.08 -3.67 36.25
C THR A 472 4.30 -4.57 36.40
N GLU A 473 5.13 -4.38 37.42
CA GLU A 473 6.22 -5.33 37.74
C GLU A 473 7.23 -5.51 36.58
N ASN A 474 7.57 -4.45 35.84
CA ASN A 474 8.62 -4.46 34.80
C ASN A 474 9.86 -3.67 35.27
N ASP A 475 10.76 -4.37 35.96
CA ASP A 475 11.87 -3.78 36.73
C ASP A 475 12.78 -2.81 35.95
N ASP A 476 13.16 -3.14 34.71
CA ASP A 476 14.08 -2.34 33.88
C ASP A 476 13.37 -1.32 32.98
N LEU A 477 12.04 -1.20 33.05
CA LEU A 477 11.25 -0.30 32.20
C LEU A 477 11.59 1.16 32.52
N ILE A 478 12.07 1.93 31.53
CA ILE A 478 12.53 3.32 31.74
C ILE A 478 11.54 4.39 31.27
N ASN A 479 10.71 4.08 30.28
CA ASN A 479 9.66 4.93 29.71
C ASN A 479 8.67 4.05 28.91
N LEU A 480 7.67 4.67 28.28
CA LEU A 480 6.61 4.00 27.52
C LEU A 480 6.71 4.24 26.01
N ALA A 481 7.89 4.67 25.50
CA ALA A 481 8.09 4.96 24.09
C ALA A 481 7.74 3.73 23.23
N GLY A 482 7.00 3.95 22.16
CA GLY A 482 6.29 2.92 21.41
C GLY A 482 4.76 3.02 21.50
N LEU A 483 4.21 3.69 22.52
CA LEU A 483 2.75 3.85 22.71
C LEU A 483 2.18 5.15 22.13
N GLU A 484 2.94 5.91 21.34
CA GLU A 484 2.63 7.29 20.96
C GLU A 484 1.34 7.42 20.13
N SER A 485 0.88 6.33 19.50
CA SER A 485 -0.33 6.31 18.69
C SER A 485 -1.62 6.24 19.51
N LEU A 486 -1.56 5.95 20.81
CA LEU A 486 -2.74 5.88 21.67
C LEU A 486 -3.29 7.26 22.02
N THR A 487 -4.57 7.49 21.70
CA THR A 487 -5.29 8.73 22.04
C THR A 487 -6.35 8.53 23.12
N VAL A 488 -6.89 7.32 23.27
CA VAL A 488 -7.95 7.00 24.24
C VAL A 488 -7.70 5.62 24.82
N ILE A 489 -7.85 5.50 26.14
CA ILE A 489 -7.98 4.21 26.83
C ILE A 489 -9.40 4.13 27.39
N PRO A 490 -10.29 3.29 26.81
CA PRO A 490 -11.69 3.25 27.21
C PRO A 490 -11.93 2.78 28.66
N GLY A 491 -11.04 1.94 29.19
CA GLY A 491 -11.08 1.47 30.57
C GLY A 491 -10.13 2.26 31.47
N SER A 492 -9.42 1.53 32.31
CA SER A 492 -8.43 2.03 33.26
C SER A 492 -7.02 1.97 32.69
N LEU A 493 -6.19 2.94 33.08
CA LEU A 493 -4.74 2.94 32.87
C LEU A 493 -4.07 2.72 34.23
N GLY A 494 -3.45 1.56 34.41
CA GLY A 494 -2.68 1.21 35.59
C GLY A 494 -1.19 1.11 35.29
N ILE A 495 -0.37 1.89 35.98
CA ILE A 495 1.09 1.90 35.85
C ILE A 495 1.67 1.75 37.26
N GLY A 496 1.99 0.51 37.62
CA GLY A 496 2.30 0.13 38.99
C GLY A 496 3.62 -0.63 39.11
N GLU A 497 4.35 -0.51 40.22
CA GLU A 497 5.48 -1.41 40.50
C GLU A 497 6.55 -1.50 39.37
N ASN A 498 6.83 -0.40 38.66
CA ASN A 498 7.91 -0.33 37.66
C ASN A 498 9.06 0.55 38.22
N PRO A 499 9.97 0.00 39.05
CA PRO A 499 10.88 0.78 39.87
C PRO A 499 11.85 1.68 39.10
N SER A 500 12.23 1.33 37.87
CA SER A 500 13.15 2.12 37.02
C SER A 500 12.46 3.16 36.11
N LEU A 501 11.13 3.23 36.14
CA LEU A 501 10.35 4.09 35.24
C LEU A 501 10.60 5.55 35.57
N LEU A 502 11.16 6.32 34.64
CA LEU A 502 11.57 7.72 34.90
C LEU A 502 10.48 8.75 34.58
N ASN A 503 9.64 8.45 33.60
CA ASN A 503 8.55 9.28 33.08
C ASN A 503 7.57 8.42 32.25
N LEU A 504 6.48 9.03 31.79
CA LEU A 504 5.43 8.38 30.99
C LEU A 504 5.49 8.79 29.50
N ASN A 505 6.66 9.24 29.02
CA ASN A 505 6.86 9.54 27.60
C ASN A 505 6.53 8.29 26.78
N GLY A 506 5.88 8.47 25.64
CA GLY A 506 5.13 7.44 24.92
C GLY A 506 3.61 7.65 24.99
N LEU A 507 3.09 8.38 25.98
CA LEU A 507 1.66 8.68 26.10
C LEU A 507 1.28 10.12 25.68
N GLU A 508 2.16 10.83 24.95
CA GLU A 508 2.02 12.26 24.65
C GLU A 508 0.72 12.62 23.95
N ASN A 509 0.11 11.69 23.22
CA ASN A 509 -1.13 11.90 22.49
C ASN A 509 -2.39 11.41 23.23
N LEU A 510 -2.26 10.87 24.44
CA LEU A 510 -3.38 10.37 25.22
C LEU A 510 -4.29 11.53 25.70
N GLU A 511 -5.54 11.53 25.25
CA GLU A 511 -6.52 12.58 25.52
C GLU A 511 -7.49 12.22 26.67
N SER A 512 -7.79 10.93 26.87
CA SER A 512 -8.74 10.49 27.90
C SER A 512 -8.53 9.05 28.39
N VAL A 513 -8.79 8.83 29.68
CA VAL A 513 -8.92 7.50 30.33
C VAL A 513 -10.37 7.35 30.80
N GLY A 514 -11.05 6.25 30.46
CA GLY A 514 -12.49 6.12 30.65
C GLY A 514 -12.94 5.68 32.04
N SER A 515 -12.06 5.10 32.86
CA SER A 515 -12.32 4.74 34.28
C SER A 515 -11.17 5.28 35.16
N LEU A 516 -10.36 4.42 35.77
CA LEU A 516 -9.33 4.77 36.75
C LEU A 516 -7.98 5.07 36.06
N LEU A 517 -7.32 6.16 36.46
CA LEU A 517 -5.88 6.35 36.28
C LEU A 517 -5.17 6.04 37.59
N PHE A 518 -4.40 4.96 37.62
CA PHE A 518 -3.65 4.49 38.78
C PHE A 518 -2.15 4.49 38.49
N ILE A 519 -1.39 5.29 39.23
CA ILE A 519 0.07 5.37 39.11
C ILE A 519 0.66 5.13 40.49
N ASP A 520 1.27 3.96 40.69
CA ASP A 520 1.71 3.53 42.02
C ASP A 520 3.06 2.83 42.06
N HIS A 521 3.79 2.96 43.18
CA HIS A 521 5.04 2.24 43.44
C HIS A 521 6.09 2.30 42.30
N ASN A 522 6.15 3.41 41.54
CA ASN A 522 7.20 3.65 40.56
C ASN A 522 8.29 4.51 41.20
N GLU A 523 9.22 3.86 41.91
CA GLU A 523 10.18 4.50 42.82
C GLU A 523 11.05 5.59 42.16
N ASP A 524 11.52 5.41 40.93
CA ASP A 524 12.34 6.38 40.20
C ASP A 524 11.54 7.37 39.32
N LEU A 525 10.21 7.33 39.34
CA LEU A 525 9.35 8.20 38.53
C LEU A 525 9.52 9.65 38.94
N LEU A 526 10.10 10.48 38.06
CA LEU A 526 10.41 11.88 38.37
C LEU A 526 9.26 12.83 38.00
N SER A 527 8.53 12.51 36.94
CA SER A 527 7.47 13.35 36.39
C SER A 527 6.43 12.54 35.62
N LEU A 528 5.21 13.07 35.55
CA LEU A 528 4.14 12.53 34.70
C LEU A 528 4.21 13.01 33.24
N ASP A 529 5.38 13.51 32.79
CA ASP A 529 5.65 13.87 31.40
C ASP A 529 5.22 12.71 30.50
N GLY A 530 4.46 13.01 29.45
CA GLY A 530 3.65 12.04 28.70
C GLY A 530 2.16 12.37 28.78
N LEU A 531 1.63 12.75 29.95
CA LEU A 531 0.18 13.00 30.11
C LEU A 531 -0.27 14.43 29.76
N LEU A 532 0.51 15.17 28.98
CA LEU A 532 0.29 16.60 28.71
C LEU A 532 -1.04 16.90 28.02
N ASN A 533 -1.56 15.98 27.21
CA ASN A 533 -2.82 16.13 26.48
C ASN A 533 -4.02 15.49 27.21
N LEU A 534 -3.80 14.83 28.35
CA LEU A 534 -4.85 14.15 29.09
C LEU A 534 -5.85 15.17 29.63
N SER A 535 -7.10 15.07 29.17
CA SER A 535 -8.15 16.06 29.42
C SER A 535 -9.27 15.56 30.33
N SER A 536 -9.47 14.25 30.42
CA SER A 536 -10.50 13.65 31.27
C SER A 536 -10.13 12.25 31.76
N ILE A 537 -10.49 11.97 33.01
CA ILE A 537 -10.50 10.64 33.62
C ILE A 537 -11.95 10.35 34.05
N GLY A 538 -12.46 9.16 33.73
CA GLY A 538 -13.89 8.86 33.93
C GLY A 538 -14.28 8.56 35.37
N GLU A 539 -13.33 8.11 36.20
CA GLU A 539 -13.53 7.79 37.62
C GLU A 539 -12.41 8.40 38.47
N ASP A 540 -11.51 7.58 39.01
CA ASP A 540 -10.54 8.00 40.03
C ASP A 540 -9.20 8.40 39.42
N LEU A 541 -8.56 9.41 40.02
CA LEU A 541 -7.14 9.71 39.82
C LEU A 541 -6.39 9.35 41.11
N ILE A 542 -5.57 8.30 41.03
CA ILE A 542 -4.81 7.77 42.15
C ILE A 542 -3.32 7.84 41.80
N ILE A 543 -2.58 8.66 42.56
CA ILE A 543 -1.12 8.78 42.47
C ILE A 543 -0.55 8.47 43.86
N GLU A 544 0.04 7.29 44.03
CA GLU A 544 0.45 6.79 45.35
C GLU A 544 1.86 6.19 45.37
N THR A 545 2.64 6.46 46.42
CA THR A 545 3.95 5.79 46.64
C THR A 545 4.93 5.93 45.46
N ASN A 546 4.91 7.05 44.72
CA ASN A 546 5.94 7.37 43.72
C ASN A 546 6.97 8.29 44.37
N HIS A 547 7.89 7.72 45.16
CA HIS A 547 8.71 8.49 46.09
C HIS A 547 9.61 9.56 45.44
N SER A 548 10.05 9.36 44.19
CA SER A 548 10.87 10.34 43.45
C SER A 548 10.06 11.37 42.66
N LEU A 549 8.72 11.26 42.65
CA LEU A 549 7.86 12.13 41.86
C LEU A 549 7.93 13.56 42.38
N VAL A 550 8.49 14.45 41.57
CA VAL A 550 8.61 15.88 41.90
C VAL A 550 7.63 16.74 41.11
N ASP A 551 7.10 16.22 40.00
CA ASP A 551 6.40 17.02 39.00
C ASP A 551 5.15 16.34 38.41
N ILE A 552 4.00 16.95 38.66
CA ILE A 552 2.71 16.55 38.07
C ILE A 552 2.18 17.60 37.09
N THR A 553 2.99 18.57 36.66
CA THR A 553 2.59 19.67 35.78
C THR A 553 2.04 19.16 34.43
N ALA A 554 2.39 17.94 34.04
CA ALA A 554 1.82 17.29 32.87
C ALA A 554 0.28 17.19 32.92
N LEU A 555 -0.33 17.18 34.10
CA LEU A 555 -1.79 17.14 34.25
C LEU A 555 -2.49 18.48 33.98
N ALA A 556 -1.78 19.53 33.55
CA ALA A 556 -2.34 20.88 33.40
C ALA A 556 -3.54 20.98 32.44
N SER A 557 -3.72 20.00 31.55
CA SER A 557 -4.85 19.91 30.61
C SER A 557 -6.04 19.13 31.18
N LEU A 558 -5.89 18.45 32.32
CA LEU A 558 -6.91 17.61 32.94
C LEU A 558 -8.05 18.47 33.49
N ASN A 559 -9.23 18.37 32.87
CA ASN A 559 -10.40 19.17 33.20
C ASN A 559 -11.35 18.46 34.15
N THR A 560 -11.48 17.14 34.05
CA THR A 560 -12.46 16.38 34.84
C THR A 560 -11.89 15.04 35.30
N ILE A 561 -12.17 14.70 36.55
CA ILE A 561 -12.20 13.32 37.04
C ILE A 561 -13.66 12.92 37.33
N GLY A 562 -13.94 11.64 37.60
CA GLY A 562 -15.30 11.18 37.88
C GLY A 562 -15.67 11.15 39.36
N ASP A 563 -14.71 10.83 40.23
CA ASP A 563 -15.01 10.56 41.65
C ASP A 563 -13.86 10.95 42.59
N TYR A 564 -12.80 10.14 42.70
CA TYR A 564 -11.80 10.31 43.75
C TYR A 564 -10.50 10.94 43.27
N LEU A 565 -10.05 12.02 43.93
CA LEU A 565 -8.68 12.52 43.82
C LEU A 565 -7.86 12.03 45.02
N TYR A 566 -6.91 11.12 44.76
CA TYR A 566 -6.07 10.51 45.78
C TYR A 566 -4.58 10.73 45.48
N ILE A 567 -3.91 11.52 46.32
CA ILE A 567 -2.47 11.80 46.25
C ILE A 567 -1.85 11.40 47.58
N ASN A 568 -1.24 10.22 47.63
CA ASN A 568 -0.66 9.67 48.86
C ASN A 568 0.82 9.32 48.74
N GLU A 569 1.61 9.56 49.78
CA GLU A 569 2.99 9.05 49.90
C GLU A 569 3.93 9.39 48.72
N ASN A 570 3.69 10.48 47.97
CA ASN A 570 4.62 10.99 46.96
C ASN A 570 5.61 11.96 47.64
N ILE A 571 6.53 11.40 48.40
CA ILE A 571 7.32 12.13 49.41
C ILE A 571 8.19 13.27 48.84
N SER A 572 8.48 13.30 47.54
CA SER A 572 9.27 14.34 46.86
C SER A 572 8.42 15.43 46.17
N LEU A 573 7.09 15.27 46.15
CA LEU A 573 6.18 16.19 45.48
C LEU A 573 6.06 17.50 46.26
N GLN A 574 6.37 18.63 45.63
CA GLN A 574 6.45 19.95 46.29
C GLN A 574 5.20 20.81 46.12
N ASN A 575 4.51 20.64 45.01
CA ASN A 575 3.36 21.45 44.62
C ASN A 575 2.33 20.64 43.80
N LEU A 576 1.12 21.18 43.65
CA LEU A 576 0.04 20.59 42.85
C LEU A 576 -0.27 21.36 41.55
N PHE A 577 0.66 22.15 40.99
CA PHE A 577 0.36 23.12 39.92
C PHE A 577 -0.26 22.53 38.64
N GLY A 578 -0.10 21.23 38.39
CA GLY A 578 -0.77 20.53 37.29
C GLY A 578 -2.30 20.43 37.43
N LEU A 579 -2.88 20.68 38.61
CA LEU A 579 -4.30 20.44 38.86
C LEU A 579 -5.18 21.69 38.77
N ASP A 580 -4.63 22.86 38.42
CA ASP A 580 -5.37 24.14 38.41
C ASP A 580 -6.63 24.11 37.49
N SER A 581 -6.60 23.33 36.39
CA SER A 581 -7.69 23.22 35.41
C SER A 581 -8.83 22.28 35.83
N LEU A 582 -8.63 21.47 36.88
CA LEU A 582 -9.58 20.44 37.27
C LEU A 582 -10.87 21.07 37.83
N GLN A 583 -12.02 20.65 37.30
CA GLN A 583 -13.31 21.15 37.73
C GLN A 583 -13.62 20.67 39.16
N PRO A 584 -13.95 21.57 40.10
CA PRO A 584 -14.18 21.20 41.50
C PRO A 584 -15.33 20.22 41.70
N ASN A 585 -16.38 20.33 40.88
CA ASN A 585 -17.55 19.45 40.91
C ASN A 585 -17.29 18.07 40.29
N SER A 586 -16.10 17.86 39.72
CA SER A 586 -15.65 16.57 39.22
C SER A 586 -14.96 15.75 40.33
N ILE A 587 -14.55 16.42 41.42
CA ILE A 587 -13.99 15.79 42.61
C ILE A 587 -15.13 15.53 43.60
N ASN A 588 -15.36 14.29 43.97
CA ASN A 588 -16.32 13.91 45.01
C ASN A 588 -15.60 13.61 46.32
N ASP A 589 -14.55 12.79 46.31
CA ASP A 589 -13.70 12.55 47.47
C ASP A 589 -12.29 13.14 47.23
N LEU A 590 -11.65 13.64 48.29
CA LEU A 590 -10.31 14.24 48.21
C LEU A 590 -9.42 13.72 49.34
N THR A 591 -8.30 13.10 48.97
CA THR A 591 -7.24 12.71 49.90
C THR A 591 -5.89 13.23 49.43
N ILE A 592 -5.23 14.01 50.28
CA ILE A 592 -3.85 14.47 50.09
C ILE A 592 -3.10 14.17 51.39
N THR A 593 -2.41 13.04 51.44
CA THR A 593 -1.74 12.57 52.66
C THR A 593 -0.33 12.04 52.43
N GLY A 594 0.53 12.14 53.44
CA GLY A 594 1.88 11.54 53.40
C GLY A 594 2.85 12.18 52.40
N ASN A 595 2.52 13.31 51.76
CA ASN A 595 3.39 14.00 50.82
C ASN A 595 4.31 14.95 51.59
N SER A 596 5.38 14.40 52.17
CA SER A 596 6.14 15.03 53.26
C SER A 596 6.78 16.40 52.97
N VAL A 597 6.98 16.76 51.69
CA VAL A 597 7.54 18.05 51.25
C VAL A 597 6.54 18.94 50.50
N LEU A 598 5.29 18.49 50.35
CA LEU A 598 4.24 19.24 49.66
C LEU A 598 3.82 20.45 50.50
N SER A 599 4.10 21.65 50.00
CA SER A 599 3.79 22.92 50.69
C SER A 599 2.92 23.87 49.87
N ASP A 600 2.81 23.66 48.56
CA ASP A 600 2.00 24.47 47.64
C ASP A 600 0.88 23.62 47.02
N CYS A 601 -0.23 23.43 47.74
CA CYS A 601 -1.39 22.62 47.33
C CYS A 601 -2.69 23.44 47.19
N ASP A 602 -2.64 24.74 47.45
CA ASP A 602 -3.73 25.71 47.30
C ASP A 602 -3.95 26.10 45.82
N VAL A 603 -3.97 25.10 44.94
CA VAL A 603 -4.33 25.29 43.53
C VAL A 603 -5.83 25.54 43.38
N LEU A 604 -6.21 26.20 42.28
CA LEU A 604 -7.55 26.74 42.10
C LEU A 604 -8.65 25.69 42.29
N SER A 605 -8.46 24.51 41.69
CA SER A 605 -9.39 23.39 41.78
C SER A 605 -9.62 22.91 43.22
N ILE A 606 -8.55 22.76 44.00
CA ILE A 606 -8.59 22.35 45.41
C ILE A 606 -9.26 23.42 46.26
N CYS A 607 -8.88 24.69 46.09
CA CYS A 607 -9.50 25.80 46.82
C CYS A 607 -10.99 25.92 46.56
N GLN A 608 -11.41 25.77 45.30
CA GLN A 608 -12.82 25.83 44.94
C GLN A 608 -13.60 24.61 45.44
N TYR A 609 -12.99 23.42 45.46
CA TYR A 609 -13.62 22.21 46.03
C TYR A 609 -13.83 22.36 47.54
N LEU A 610 -12.80 22.79 48.29
CA LEU A 610 -12.89 22.98 49.75
C LEU A 610 -13.93 24.03 50.18
N ALA A 611 -14.27 24.98 49.30
CA ALA A 611 -15.33 25.95 49.58
C ALA A 611 -16.73 25.29 49.71
N ALA A 612 -16.94 24.14 49.07
CA ALA A 612 -18.18 23.37 49.12
C ALA A 612 -17.92 21.89 48.77
N PRO A 613 -17.29 21.10 49.66
CA PRO A 613 -16.87 19.74 49.35
C PRO A 613 -18.08 18.84 49.07
N GLY A 614 -17.97 18.03 48.00
CA GLY A 614 -18.99 17.08 47.58
C GLY A 614 -19.06 15.84 48.47
N GLY A 615 -17.91 15.41 49.01
CA GLY A 615 -17.75 14.20 49.81
C GLY A 615 -16.70 14.37 50.91
N THR A 616 -15.87 13.35 51.08
CA THR A 616 -14.86 13.28 52.14
C THR A 616 -13.61 14.09 51.79
N VAL A 617 -12.99 14.64 52.83
CA VAL A 617 -11.75 15.41 52.73
C VAL A 617 -10.79 14.87 53.77
N ASP A 618 -9.65 14.37 53.33
CA ASP A 618 -8.55 13.97 54.21
C ASP A 618 -7.25 14.63 53.74
N ILE A 619 -6.85 15.68 54.45
CA ILE A 619 -5.59 16.39 54.22
C ILE A 619 -4.78 16.32 55.51
N GLN A 620 -3.70 15.55 55.51
CA GLN A 620 -2.86 15.36 56.69
C GLN A 620 -1.45 14.87 56.34
N SER A 621 -0.49 15.03 57.25
CA SER A 621 0.86 14.48 57.10
C SER A 621 1.63 15.01 55.87
N ASN A 622 1.42 16.28 55.51
CA ASN A 622 2.17 16.97 54.45
C ASN A 622 3.07 18.08 55.07
N ALA A 623 3.75 18.88 54.24
CA ALA A 623 4.52 20.01 54.74
C ALA A 623 3.60 21.18 55.19
N PRO A 624 4.09 22.11 56.05
CA PRO A 624 3.32 23.27 56.47
C PRO A 624 2.79 24.08 55.27
N GLY A 625 1.52 24.49 55.33
CA GLY A 625 0.78 25.06 54.20
C GLY A 625 -0.21 24.06 53.61
N CYS A 626 0.09 22.77 53.70
CA CYS A 626 -0.72 21.65 53.18
C CYS A 626 -0.99 20.55 54.19
N ASN A 627 -0.64 20.75 55.47
CA ASN A 627 -0.65 19.68 56.46
C ASN A 627 -2.03 19.46 57.13
N SER A 628 -3.01 20.30 56.84
CA SER A 628 -4.41 20.13 57.27
C SER A 628 -5.36 20.87 56.34
N GLN A 629 -6.65 20.47 56.33
CA GLN A 629 -7.67 21.18 55.57
C GLN A 629 -7.71 22.69 55.93
N GLU A 630 -7.62 23.03 57.21
CA GLU A 630 -7.64 24.43 57.66
C GLU A 630 -6.44 25.25 57.18
N GLU A 631 -5.25 24.62 57.03
CA GLU A 631 -4.07 25.29 56.47
C GLU A 631 -4.29 25.63 54.99
N VAL A 632 -4.84 24.70 54.20
CA VAL A 632 -5.10 24.91 52.78
C VAL A 632 -6.18 25.97 52.57
N GLU A 633 -7.29 25.90 53.30
CA GLU A 633 -8.35 26.92 53.25
C GLU A 633 -7.82 28.32 53.61
N ALA A 634 -6.89 28.42 54.56
CA ALA A 634 -6.25 29.68 54.90
C ALA A 634 -5.33 30.19 53.78
N ALA A 635 -4.55 29.31 53.14
CA ALA A 635 -3.71 29.66 52.00
C ALA A 635 -4.55 30.18 50.82
N CYS A 636 -5.66 29.52 50.50
CA CYS A 636 -6.63 29.91 49.47
C CYS A 636 -7.17 31.35 49.66
N LEU A 637 -7.27 31.84 50.90
CA LEU A 637 -7.73 33.21 51.19
C LEU A 637 -6.64 34.28 51.05
N THR A 638 -5.36 33.89 51.05
CA THR A 638 -4.24 34.83 51.06
C THR A 638 -3.74 35.22 49.68
N GLY A 639 -4.04 34.44 48.63
CA GLY A 639 -4.04 34.78 47.18
C GLY A 639 -2.78 35.40 46.55
N LEU A 640 -1.80 35.78 47.35
CA LEU A 640 -0.59 36.51 46.99
C LEU A 640 0.55 35.86 47.76
N SER A 641 1.09 34.77 47.23
CA SER A 641 2.49 34.46 47.49
C SER A 641 3.31 35.68 47.06
N GLU A 642 4.19 36.11 47.96
CA GLU A 642 4.93 37.36 47.85
C GLU A 642 5.77 37.35 46.57
N LEU A 643 5.63 38.42 45.79
CA LEU A 643 6.28 38.65 44.51
C LEU A 643 7.81 38.77 44.72
N GLU A 644 8.55 37.67 44.78
CA GLU A 644 10.01 37.69 44.87
C GLU A 644 10.74 36.84 43.82
N ALA A 645 11.91 37.38 43.45
CA ALA A 645 12.87 36.99 42.42
C ALA A 645 12.51 37.33 40.96
N ALA A 646 13.57 37.60 40.18
CA ALA A 646 13.49 38.02 38.78
C ALA A 646 12.67 37.01 37.98
N ILE A 647 11.45 37.42 37.64
CA ILE A 647 10.52 36.62 36.86
C ILE A 647 11.22 36.24 35.54
N PRO A 648 11.48 34.94 35.28
CA PRO A 648 12.17 34.52 34.06
C PRO A 648 11.27 34.62 32.83
N ILE A 649 10.02 35.08 32.96
CA ILE A 649 9.13 35.34 31.81
C ILE A 649 9.13 36.83 31.40
N THR A 650 9.11 37.08 30.09
CA THR A 650 8.93 38.41 29.49
C THR A 650 7.67 38.44 28.66
N ILE A 651 6.84 39.47 28.85
CA ILE A 651 5.61 39.70 28.09
C ILE A 651 5.81 40.95 27.23
N PHE A 652 5.74 40.79 25.90
CA PHE A 652 5.99 41.88 24.96
C PHE A 652 5.02 41.86 23.76
N PRO A 653 4.45 43.00 23.34
CA PRO A 653 4.52 44.29 24.01
C PRO A 653 3.66 44.30 25.29
N ASN A 654 3.99 45.18 26.22
CA ASN A 654 3.17 45.47 27.40
C ASN A 654 3.41 46.92 27.82
N PRO A 655 2.46 47.86 27.59
CA PRO A 655 1.05 47.63 27.22
C PRO A 655 0.82 47.10 25.80
N ALA A 656 -0.29 46.38 25.57
CA ALA A 656 -0.69 45.81 24.27
C ALA A 656 -2.21 45.77 24.11
N ASN A 657 -2.72 45.81 22.87
CA ASN A 657 -4.15 45.79 22.56
C ASN A 657 -4.55 44.76 21.47
N GLU A 658 -3.58 44.09 20.84
CA GLU A 658 -3.84 43.07 19.82
C GLU A 658 -3.31 41.71 20.26
N THR A 659 -1.99 41.55 20.33
CA THR A 659 -1.35 40.30 20.74
C THR A 659 -0.23 40.56 21.74
N ILE A 660 0.09 39.57 22.55
CA ILE A 660 1.28 39.54 23.41
C ILE A 660 2.10 38.28 23.12
N SER A 661 3.42 38.41 23.13
CA SER A 661 4.35 37.30 23.08
C SER A 661 4.95 37.09 24.47
N ILE A 662 4.94 35.84 24.94
CA ILE A 662 5.45 35.42 26.23
C ILE A 662 6.70 34.59 26.00
N THR A 663 7.82 35.03 26.57
CA THR A 663 9.13 34.38 26.40
C THR A 663 9.68 33.95 27.74
N ALA A 664 10.19 32.72 27.81
CA ALA A 664 10.83 32.15 28.99
C ALA A 664 12.37 32.27 28.89
N ASN A 665 12.97 33.17 29.65
CA ASN A 665 14.41 33.44 29.71
C ASN A 665 15.22 32.30 30.35
N ASN A 666 14.56 31.37 31.04
CA ASN A 666 15.16 30.16 31.59
C ASN A 666 15.24 29.01 30.57
N HIS A 667 14.76 29.21 29.34
CA HIS A 667 14.68 28.19 28.28
C HIS A 667 13.81 26.96 28.63
N GLN A 668 13.01 27.03 29.70
CA GLN A 668 12.01 25.99 29.97
C GLN A 668 10.79 26.20 29.07
N GLN A 669 10.17 25.09 28.65
CA GLN A 669 8.94 25.12 27.87
C GLN A 669 7.81 25.77 28.69
N ILE A 670 7.06 26.64 28.03
CA ILE A 670 5.81 27.18 28.57
C ILE A 670 4.72 26.16 28.30
N ILE A 671 4.05 25.69 29.34
CA ILE A 671 3.03 24.65 29.26
C ILE A 671 1.65 25.30 29.10
N VAL A 672 1.27 26.18 30.04
CA VAL A 672 -0.03 26.88 30.04
C VAL A 672 0.18 28.39 30.25
N VAL A 673 -0.69 29.19 29.62
CA VAL A 673 -0.81 30.63 29.85
C VAL A 673 -2.27 30.97 30.16
N ASN A 674 -2.52 31.51 31.36
CA ASN A 674 -3.82 32.00 31.79
C ASN A 674 -3.76 33.51 32.05
N ILE A 675 -4.81 34.23 31.64
CA ILE A 675 -4.98 35.66 31.91
C ILE A 675 -6.16 35.83 32.85
N TYR A 676 -5.90 36.46 33.98
CA TYR A 676 -6.87 36.75 35.03
C TYR A 676 -7.20 38.23 35.06
N ASP A 677 -8.46 38.55 35.40
CA ASP A 677 -8.82 39.91 35.79
C ASP A 677 -8.36 40.24 37.22
N LEU A 678 -8.69 41.45 37.70
CA LEU A 678 -8.35 41.88 39.06
C LEU A 678 -9.22 41.23 40.15
N ALA A 679 -10.28 40.50 39.78
CA ALA A 679 -11.06 39.70 40.70
C ALA A 679 -10.49 38.28 40.86
N GLY A 680 -9.52 37.89 40.02
CA GLY A 680 -8.91 36.56 40.03
C GLY A 680 -9.66 35.55 39.15
N GLU A 681 -10.55 36.01 38.27
CA GLU A 681 -11.26 35.16 37.32
C GLU A 681 -10.45 34.99 36.03
N VAL A 682 -10.34 33.76 35.52
CA VAL A 682 -9.72 33.49 34.21
C VAL A 682 -10.59 34.10 33.12
N VAL A 683 -10.08 35.12 32.43
CA VAL A 683 -10.77 35.79 31.32
C VAL A 683 -10.30 35.32 29.95
N LEU A 684 -9.12 34.69 29.88
CA LEU A 684 -8.56 34.12 28.67
C LEU A 684 -7.55 33.03 29.03
N ALA A 685 -7.65 31.86 28.39
CA ALA A 685 -6.65 30.81 28.44
C ALA A 685 -6.11 30.59 27.02
N ALA A 686 -4.78 30.60 26.86
CA ALA A 686 -4.14 30.29 25.58
C ALA A 686 -4.18 28.77 25.33
N LYS A 687 -4.03 28.35 24.07
CA LYS A 687 -3.81 26.92 23.79
C LYS A 687 -2.52 26.46 24.45
N GLN A 688 -2.45 25.17 24.78
CA GLN A 688 -1.25 24.59 25.38
C GLN A 688 -0.02 24.85 24.48
N GLY A 689 1.09 25.29 25.10
CA GLY A 689 2.32 25.67 24.38
C GLY A 689 2.24 26.97 23.55
N GLU A 690 1.07 27.62 23.45
CA GLU A 690 0.91 28.88 22.75
C GLU A 690 1.55 30.02 23.54
N THR A 691 2.54 30.67 22.92
CA THR A 691 3.28 31.79 23.52
C THR A 691 2.89 33.14 22.96
N ASP A 692 2.24 33.16 21.79
CA ASP A 692 1.66 34.35 21.17
C ASP A 692 0.15 34.36 21.41
N VAL A 693 -0.32 35.21 22.33
CA VAL A 693 -1.71 35.22 22.80
C VAL A 693 -2.47 36.41 22.23
N ASP A 694 -3.59 36.16 21.56
CA ASP A 694 -4.51 37.18 21.06
C ASP A 694 -5.40 37.73 22.20
N ILE A 695 -5.25 39.02 22.50
CA ILE A 695 -5.93 39.70 23.60
C ILE A 695 -6.99 40.71 23.13
N ARG A 696 -7.35 40.71 21.83
CA ARG A 696 -8.34 41.65 21.26
C ARG A 696 -9.74 41.54 21.88
N SER A 697 -10.05 40.40 22.48
CA SER A 697 -11.32 40.14 23.17
C SER A 697 -11.43 40.81 24.54
N LEU A 698 -10.31 41.25 25.12
CA LEU A 698 -10.25 41.83 26.47
C LEU A 698 -10.46 43.35 26.44
N ASN A 699 -11.15 43.86 27.46
CA ASN A 699 -11.41 45.30 27.60
C ASN A 699 -10.16 46.05 28.09
N PRO A 700 -10.05 47.37 27.85
CA PRO A 700 -8.99 48.18 28.45
C PRO A 700 -8.95 48.03 29.97
N GLY A 701 -7.77 47.75 30.52
CA GLY A 701 -7.64 47.38 31.93
C GLY A 701 -6.27 46.82 32.31
N MET A 702 -6.20 46.36 33.56
CA MET A 702 -5.05 45.67 34.12
C MET A 702 -5.43 44.22 34.36
N TYR A 703 -4.55 43.31 33.94
CA TYR A 703 -4.72 41.87 34.04
C TYR A 703 -3.47 41.24 34.66
N LEU A 704 -3.61 40.01 35.15
CA LEU A 704 -2.51 39.15 35.59
C LEU A 704 -2.34 38.01 34.60
N VAL A 705 -1.13 37.83 34.09
CA VAL A 705 -0.76 36.69 33.24
C VAL A 705 -0.02 35.70 34.11
N GLU A 706 -0.56 34.50 34.21
CA GLU A 706 0.07 33.36 34.83
C GLU A 706 0.67 32.46 33.76
N VAL A 707 1.90 32.01 33.98
CA VAL A 707 2.64 31.12 33.09
C VAL A 707 3.09 29.92 33.89
N LEU A 708 2.69 28.74 33.43
CA LEU A 708 3.07 27.47 33.99
C LEU A 708 4.24 26.88 33.20
N GLN A 709 5.30 26.50 33.91
CA GLN A 709 6.46 25.77 33.41
C GLN A 709 6.70 24.56 34.31
N LYS A 710 7.61 23.67 33.89
CA LYS A 710 8.01 22.48 34.65
C LYS A 710 8.32 22.83 36.13
N ASN A 711 7.50 22.36 37.07
CA ASN A 711 7.56 22.64 38.52
C ASN A 711 7.47 24.11 38.96
N HIS A 712 7.13 25.04 38.07
CA HIS A 712 7.13 26.47 38.40
C HIS A 712 5.92 27.20 37.84
N LYS A 713 5.32 28.05 38.67
CA LYS A 713 4.23 28.94 38.29
C LYS A 713 4.66 30.39 38.48
N TYR A 714 4.58 31.19 37.43
CA TYR A 714 4.98 32.61 37.44
C TYR A 714 3.79 33.51 37.13
N ARG A 715 3.72 34.66 37.79
CA ARG A 715 2.69 35.67 37.53
C ARG A 715 3.32 37.01 37.16
N SER A 716 2.79 37.67 36.14
CA SER A 716 3.23 38.99 35.69
C SER A 716 2.06 39.86 35.28
N LYS A 717 2.20 41.18 35.37
CA LYS A 717 1.11 42.13 35.08
C LYS A 717 1.03 42.42 33.58
N LEU A 718 -0.17 42.43 33.02
CA LEU A 718 -0.48 42.90 31.65
C LEU A 718 -1.33 44.17 31.69
N ILE A 719 -1.06 45.11 30.78
CA ILE A 719 -1.82 46.35 30.63
C ILE A 719 -2.41 46.40 29.22
N ILE A 720 -3.73 46.58 29.13
CA ILE A 720 -4.46 46.80 27.89
C ILE A 720 -4.92 48.28 27.87
N PRO A 721 -4.43 49.10 26.93
CA PRO A 721 -4.63 50.56 26.92
C PRO A 721 -6.03 51.02 26.54
#